data_AF-A0A7L4RRX1-F1
#
_entry.id   AF-A0A7L4RRX1-F1
#
_cell.length_a   1.000
_cell.length_b   1.000
_cell.length_c   1.000
_cell.angle_alpha   90.00
_cell.angle_beta   90.00
_cell.angle_gamma   90.00
#
_symmetry.space_group_name_H-M   'P 1'
#
loop_
_entity.id
_entity.type
_entity.pdbx_description
1 polymer ?
#
loop_
_entity_poly.entity_id
_entity_poly.type
_entity_poly.pdbx_seq_one_letter_code
_entity_poly.pdbx_strand_id
1 'polypeptide(L)'
;MSNSLAVNRKAFGFLFFGIALFAAALLFGCLGGGSASPSAAPSGTMATPPANAAGVKFNFKDSELNALYEASQTPQAPKTSFDNLREAYDAQKISKEDFIVYSLQAALSPAELPSQYSGAALVDYDVSNEIMMAVENWDSLSPEAKAKIEPLILLPGEEKLPDSFKTLQAVQTAARKNEELSFAGELDFAGEQYETFYLQAISGKAQVIGFLPVGYTPAAKAVLNERLYWIKLGAVDAYGKFKSLLGFEPSNEVWFYVEDLPAGTRGEASIRATGTDPVVRCRLTVDVNQTRDEKTTKSIAAHELFHCFQFHIPLLDWNNTDEKWLKEATAVWSQHYVYPDFNIEHSRLPLFFNTREKPLVNVESLKEYADYAFFYFLDKTAGPQTIAKILKDAKTKGVKEALKSAPNYEEKHADYSVWNWNRDPIFRYTDSPSFPKIGVSGSALKPDKIDAQGVREVRSNVDAGAAEYRFFEVSQDAGIKRIIFKFTDANDKKHQRRALVKIGNSWTEEFWNSEMEKTFCLNKPDERVTAIVLIYSNSDLEDSYFGVYQIDSEGECPLEITGRTVMKYSWQGLPQLGEGSGTMISDDEVEFDADEGAYVLTNRSMSCSEHSSNNVQMEIAGETISISTSVSGSGSAIETYEKGDAPIKVSFDEEDQQIHFIVDPQQKNSAWATFTETTNGETTTRKGDCGGAIGIPNVLDLPLSEEFLEFTGDVKRLHGKHEFSYNGVTGSVEFDYVLTEKPKA
;
A
#
# COMPACT_ATOMS: atom_id res chain seq x y z
N MET A 1 -30.19 47.40 -14.06
CA MET A 1 -30.35 48.76 -14.63
C MET A 1 -28.94 49.23 -14.98
N SER A 2 -28.47 49.11 -16.23
CA SER A 2 -28.74 50.02 -17.38
C SER A 2 -28.12 51.41 -17.19
N ASN A 3 -27.32 52.01 -18.09
CA ASN A 3 -26.89 51.68 -19.47
C ASN A 3 -25.60 52.48 -19.82
N SER A 4 -24.80 51.98 -20.77
CA SER A 4 -23.97 52.80 -21.70
C SER A 4 -23.35 51.85 -22.76
N LEU A 5 -24.01 51.63 -23.91
CA LEU A 5 -23.94 52.38 -25.17
C LEU A 5 -22.71 52.06 -26.05
N ALA A 6 -22.97 51.72 -27.32
CA ALA A 6 -21.98 51.24 -28.29
C ALA A 6 -22.21 51.79 -29.70
N VAL A 7 -21.13 51.98 -30.47
CA VAL A 7 -21.06 52.15 -31.95
C VAL A 7 -19.70 51.57 -32.40
N ASN A 8 -19.48 50.60 -33.29
CA ASN A 8 -20.22 49.87 -34.35
C ASN A 8 -19.91 50.36 -35.79
N ARG A 9 -19.64 49.42 -36.72
CA ARG A 9 -19.30 49.47 -38.18
C ARG A 9 -17.81 49.36 -38.50
N LYS A 10 -17.34 48.57 -39.49
CA LYS A 10 -17.93 47.61 -40.48
C LYS A 10 -16.80 46.60 -40.84
N ALA A 11 -16.99 45.28 -40.90
CA ALA A 11 -17.76 44.46 -41.84
C ALA A 11 -17.13 44.27 -43.25
N PHE A 12 -16.60 43.07 -43.51
CA PHE A 12 -16.63 42.35 -44.79
C PHE A 12 -16.54 40.84 -44.49
N GLY A 13 -17.15 39.97 -45.30
CA GLY A 13 -17.09 38.51 -45.08
C GLY A 13 -17.61 37.70 -46.26
N PHE A 14 -17.35 36.39 -46.24
CA PHE A 14 -17.94 35.28 -47.02
C PHE A 14 -17.55 34.00 -46.24
N LEU A 15 -18.41 33.20 -45.61
CA LEU A 15 -19.55 32.40 -46.09
C LEU A 15 -19.12 31.18 -46.91
N PHE A 16 -19.09 29.99 -46.29
CA PHE A 16 -19.70 28.77 -46.85
C PHE A 16 -20.15 27.78 -45.76
N PHE A 17 -21.14 26.94 -46.12
CA PHE A 17 -21.98 26.08 -45.27
C PHE A 17 -21.46 24.63 -45.18
N GLY A 18 -21.90 23.88 -44.16
CA GLY A 18 -21.82 22.41 -44.15
C GLY A 18 -22.16 21.76 -42.80
N ILE A 19 -23.43 21.46 -42.54
CA ILE A 19 -23.92 20.94 -41.24
C ILE A 19 -24.50 19.51 -41.36
N ALA A 20 -24.01 18.63 -40.48
CA ALA A 20 -24.68 17.54 -39.76
C ALA A 20 -25.25 16.26 -40.43
N LEU A 21 -25.01 15.17 -39.65
CA LEU A 21 -25.85 13.99 -39.36
C LEU A 21 -26.54 13.20 -40.48
N PHE A 22 -26.32 11.88 -40.44
CA PHE A 22 -27.39 10.89 -40.59
C PHE A 22 -27.15 9.66 -39.71
N ALA A 23 -28.24 9.00 -39.30
CA ALA A 23 -28.20 7.78 -38.49
C ALA A 23 -29.25 6.76 -38.96
N ALA A 24 -28.96 5.50 -38.63
CA ALA A 24 -29.88 4.35 -38.47
C ALA A 24 -30.33 3.51 -39.69
N ALA A 25 -30.40 2.20 -39.39
CA ALA A 25 -31.21 1.12 -39.96
C ALA A 25 -30.81 0.46 -41.30
N LEU A 26 -30.36 -0.79 -41.19
CA LEU A 26 -30.52 -1.84 -42.21
C LEU A 26 -30.95 -3.16 -41.56
N LEU A 27 -31.82 -3.91 -42.25
CA LEU A 27 -32.36 -5.21 -41.86
C LEU A 27 -32.05 -6.26 -42.95
N PHE A 28 -31.71 -7.46 -42.51
CA PHE A 28 -31.75 -8.77 -43.20
C PHE A 28 -31.16 -8.96 -44.62
N GLY A 29 -30.28 -9.96 -44.71
CA GLY A 29 -29.89 -10.61 -45.98
C GLY A 29 -28.95 -11.78 -45.74
N CYS A 30 -29.47 -13.00 -45.52
CA CYS A 30 -28.68 -14.21 -45.39
C CYS A 30 -28.06 -14.65 -46.73
N LEU A 31 -26.86 -15.24 -46.71
CA LEU A 31 -26.46 -16.52 -47.36
C LEU A 31 -24.94 -16.64 -47.53
N GLY A 32 -24.41 -17.86 -47.44
CA GLY A 32 -23.06 -18.22 -47.91
C GLY A 32 -22.05 -18.53 -46.79
N GLY A 33 -21.74 -19.81 -46.60
CA GLY A 33 -20.71 -20.26 -45.65
C GLY A 33 -19.31 -20.34 -46.27
N GLY A 34 -18.30 -20.34 -45.40
CA GLY A 34 -16.89 -20.49 -45.78
C GLY A 34 -16.00 -20.57 -44.54
N SER A 35 -15.87 -21.75 -43.95
CA SER A 35 -14.99 -21.99 -42.81
C SER A 35 -13.52 -22.03 -43.26
N ALA A 36 -12.78 -20.93 -43.04
CA ALA A 36 -11.33 -20.89 -43.17
C ALA A 36 -10.69 -20.88 -41.78
N SER A 37 -9.95 -21.93 -41.43
CA SER A 37 -9.18 -21.99 -40.19
C SER A 37 -8.04 -20.96 -40.22
N PRO A 38 -7.79 -20.19 -39.14
CA PRO A 38 -6.59 -19.36 -39.06
C PRO A 38 -5.34 -20.25 -38.98
N SER A 39 -4.33 -19.94 -39.78
CA SER A 39 -3.06 -20.67 -39.79
C SER A 39 -2.30 -20.48 -38.48
N ALA A 40 -1.73 -21.56 -37.95
CA ALA A 40 -0.91 -21.52 -36.75
C ALA A 40 0.27 -20.55 -36.88
N ALA A 41 0.47 -19.71 -35.86
CA ALA A 41 1.70 -18.95 -35.68
C ALA A 41 2.87 -19.92 -35.40
N PRO A 42 4.12 -19.58 -35.80
CA PRO A 42 5.25 -20.47 -35.63
C PRO A 42 5.55 -20.74 -34.16
N SER A 43 5.55 -22.01 -33.77
CA SER A 43 5.90 -22.47 -32.43
C SER A 43 7.40 -22.35 -32.19
N GLY A 44 7.88 -21.14 -31.89
CA GLY A 44 9.17 -20.96 -31.23
C GLY A 44 9.10 -21.61 -29.86
N THR A 45 9.88 -22.67 -29.63
CA THR A 45 10.03 -23.29 -28.32
C THR A 45 10.76 -22.34 -27.38
N MET A 46 10.02 -21.45 -26.72
CA MET A 46 10.52 -20.75 -25.55
C MET A 46 10.95 -21.80 -24.53
N ALA A 47 12.19 -21.69 -24.04
CA ALA A 47 12.62 -22.49 -22.91
C ALA A 47 11.69 -22.22 -21.73
N THR A 48 11.12 -23.26 -21.12
CA THR A 48 10.48 -23.13 -19.81
C THR A 48 11.49 -22.52 -18.84
N PRO A 49 11.17 -21.43 -18.13
CA PRO A 49 12.03 -20.91 -17.08
C PRO A 49 12.32 -22.02 -16.06
N PRO A 50 13.52 -22.02 -15.43
CA PRO A 50 13.76 -22.94 -14.32
C PRO A 50 12.69 -22.71 -13.25
N ALA A 51 11.92 -23.76 -12.95
CA ALA A 51 11.04 -23.76 -11.79
C ALA A 51 11.87 -23.42 -10.55
N ASN A 52 11.31 -22.65 -9.61
CA ASN A 52 11.95 -22.17 -8.38
C ASN A 52 13.02 -23.14 -7.89
N ALA A 53 14.28 -22.73 -7.96
CA ALA A 53 15.43 -23.62 -7.80
C ALA A 53 15.65 -23.99 -6.31
N ALA A 54 14.72 -24.76 -5.76
CA ALA A 54 14.75 -25.27 -4.39
C ALA A 54 16.05 -26.05 -4.16
N GLY A 55 16.97 -25.46 -3.41
CA GLY A 55 18.30 -26.02 -3.13
C GLY A 55 19.50 -25.23 -3.67
N VAL A 56 19.30 -24.18 -4.48
CA VAL A 56 20.40 -23.24 -4.80
C VAL A 56 20.70 -22.40 -3.55
N LYS A 57 21.79 -22.71 -2.85
CA LYS A 57 22.28 -21.86 -1.76
C LYS A 57 22.85 -20.56 -2.32
N PHE A 58 22.12 -19.47 -2.14
CA PHE A 58 22.63 -18.14 -2.39
C PHE A 58 23.53 -17.71 -1.23
N ASN A 59 24.85 -17.73 -1.45
CA ASN A 59 25.79 -17.11 -0.53
C ASN A 59 25.83 -15.59 -0.84
N PHE A 60 25.23 -14.76 0.00
CA PHE A 60 25.33 -13.30 -0.10
C PHE A 60 26.64 -12.82 0.54
N LYS A 61 27.20 -11.71 0.09
CA LYS A 61 28.42 -11.14 0.71
C LYS A 61 28.09 -10.37 1.99
N ASP A 62 26.94 -9.70 2.01
CA ASP A 62 26.45 -8.95 3.16
C ASP A 62 25.68 -9.90 4.12
N SER A 63 25.99 -9.81 5.42
CA SER A 63 25.39 -10.63 6.48
C SER A 63 23.90 -10.35 6.70
N GLU A 64 23.45 -9.12 6.45
CA GLU A 64 22.03 -8.74 6.48
C GLU A 64 21.26 -9.54 5.41
N LEU A 65 21.87 -9.69 4.24
CA LEU A 65 21.27 -10.38 3.10
C LEU A 65 21.22 -11.89 3.29
N ASN A 66 22.25 -12.49 3.90
CA ASN A 66 22.18 -13.89 4.32
C ASN A 66 21.06 -14.10 5.36
N ALA A 67 20.86 -13.18 6.31
CA ALA A 67 19.75 -13.29 7.27
C ALA A 67 18.37 -13.15 6.60
N LEU A 68 18.23 -12.30 5.59
CA LEU A 68 17.01 -12.19 4.77
C LEU A 68 16.77 -13.44 3.92
N TYR A 69 17.83 -14.02 3.35
CA TYR A 69 17.76 -15.27 2.60
C TYR A 69 17.32 -16.43 3.49
N GLU A 70 17.98 -16.67 4.63
CA GLU A 70 17.59 -17.72 5.58
C GLU A 70 16.15 -17.49 6.09
N ALA A 71 15.70 -16.24 6.26
CA ALA A 71 14.30 -15.93 6.56
C ALA A 71 13.34 -16.27 5.40
N SER A 72 13.75 -16.13 4.14
CA SER A 72 12.99 -16.62 2.97
C SER A 72 12.99 -18.15 2.87
N GLN A 73 14.05 -18.81 3.34
CA GLN A 73 14.16 -20.28 3.43
C GLN A 73 13.43 -20.86 4.65
N THR A 74 12.79 -20.03 5.49
CA THR A 74 11.88 -20.52 6.54
C THR A 74 10.87 -21.44 5.89
N PRO A 75 10.82 -22.74 6.25
CA PRO A 75 9.92 -23.67 5.59
C PRO A 75 8.50 -23.12 5.65
N GLN A 76 7.80 -23.12 4.52
CA GLN A 76 6.37 -22.84 4.51
C GLN A 76 5.72 -23.72 5.57
N ALA A 77 4.86 -23.13 6.42
CA ALA A 77 4.20 -23.88 7.48
C ALA A 77 3.55 -25.12 6.83
N PRO A 78 3.83 -26.34 7.35
CA PRO A 78 3.37 -27.55 6.69
C PRO A 78 1.85 -27.53 6.61
N LYS A 79 1.31 -27.77 5.40
CA LYS A 79 -0.13 -27.73 5.14
C LYS A 79 -0.90 -28.51 6.20
N THR A 80 -1.90 -27.87 6.77
CA THR A 80 -2.80 -28.44 7.75
C THR A 80 -3.85 -29.31 7.04
N SER A 81 -4.57 -30.12 7.82
CA SER A 81 -5.70 -30.88 7.28
C SER A 81 -6.75 -29.98 6.62
N PHE A 82 -6.97 -28.78 7.16
CA PHE A 82 -7.94 -27.82 6.63
C PHE A 82 -7.50 -27.21 5.29
N ASP A 83 -6.22 -26.92 5.12
CA ASP A 83 -5.69 -26.42 3.84
C ASP A 83 -5.89 -27.45 2.71
N ASN A 84 -5.58 -28.72 3.00
CA ASN A 84 -5.78 -29.82 2.06
C ASN A 84 -7.26 -30.04 1.72
N LEU A 85 -8.15 -29.91 2.71
CA LEU A 85 -9.60 -30.03 2.52
C LEU A 85 -10.17 -28.86 1.73
N ARG A 86 -9.72 -27.64 2.00
CA ARG A 86 -10.14 -26.44 1.26
C ARG A 86 -9.71 -26.51 -0.20
N GLU A 87 -8.44 -26.83 -0.46
CA GLU A 87 -7.94 -27.06 -1.82
C GLU A 87 -8.66 -28.20 -2.54
N ALA A 88 -9.07 -29.25 -1.82
CA ALA A 88 -9.87 -30.33 -2.40
C ALA A 88 -11.30 -29.88 -2.74
N TYR A 89 -11.93 -29.07 -1.89
CA TYR A 89 -13.28 -28.55 -2.11
C TYR A 89 -13.33 -27.52 -3.24
N ASP A 90 -12.43 -26.54 -3.25
CA ASP A 90 -12.35 -25.51 -4.30
C ASP A 90 -12.01 -26.12 -5.67
N ALA A 91 -11.17 -27.17 -5.70
CA ALA A 91 -10.90 -27.95 -6.91
C ALA A 91 -12.01 -28.97 -7.26
N GLN A 92 -13.16 -28.95 -6.58
CA GLN A 92 -14.31 -29.84 -6.77
C GLN A 92 -13.98 -31.35 -6.67
N LYS A 93 -12.94 -31.71 -5.90
CA LYS A 93 -12.51 -33.10 -5.67
C LYS A 93 -13.30 -33.79 -4.56
N ILE A 94 -13.95 -33.02 -3.69
CA ILE A 94 -14.87 -33.49 -2.63
C ILE A 94 -16.15 -32.67 -2.68
N SER A 95 -17.28 -33.27 -2.27
CA SER A 95 -18.56 -32.54 -2.22
C SER A 95 -18.61 -31.56 -1.04
N LYS A 96 -19.64 -30.68 -1.00
CA LYS A 96 -19.89 -29.84 0.20
C LYS A 96 -20.15 -30.70 1.44
N GLU A 97 -20.85 -31.81 1.28
CA GLU A 97 -21.11 -32.76 2.36
C GLU A 97 -19.82 -33.40 2.90
N ASP A 98 -18.96 -33.88 1.99
CA ASP A 98 -17.65 -34.43 2.37
C ASP A 98 -16.76 -33.37 3.04
N PHE A 99 -16.76 -32.13 2.54
CA PHE A 99 -15.99 -31.04 3.14
C PHE A 99 -16.44 -30.75 4.58
N ILE A 100 -17.75 -30.79 4.87
CA ILE A 100 -18.29 -30.60 6.22
C ILE A 100 -17.88 -31.76 7.14
N VAL A 101 -18.11 -33.01 6.70
CA VAL A 101 -17.74 -34.21 7.47
C VAL A 101 -16.24 -34.24 7.76
N TYR A 102 -15.41 -34.05 6.74
CA TYR A 102 -13.97 -34.14 6.87
C TYR A 102 -13.36 -32.97 7.65
N SER A 103 -13.94 -31.77 7.60
CA SER A 103 -13.46 -30.64 8.42
C SER A 103 -13.69 -30.89 9.92
N LEU A 104 -14.85 -31.47 10.28
CA LEU A 104 -15.10 -31.90 11.65
C LEU A 104 -14.17 -33.06 12.08
N GLN A 105 -13.93 -34.04 11.21
CA GLN A 105 -12.96 -35.10 11.50
C GLN A 105 -11.54 -34.55 11.64
N ALA A 106 -11.13 -33.58 10.81
CA ALA A 106 -9.83 -32.93 10.91
C ALA A 106 -9.63 -32.21 12.25
N ALA A 107 -10.69 -31.65 12.84
CA ALA A 107 -10.66 -30.99 14.14
C ALA A 107 -10.75 -31.96 15.33
N LEU A 108 -11.67 -32.94 15.28
CA LEU A 108 -12.11 -33.69 16.46
C LEU A 108 -11.73 -35.17 16.44
N SER A 109 -11.63 -35.78 15.26
CA SER A 109 -11.24 -37.19 15.09
C SER A 109 -10.18 -37.36 13.97
N PRO A 110 -9.01 -36.70 14.05
CA PRO A 110 -8.05 -36.62 12.93
C PRO A 110 -7.47 -37.96 12.48
N ALA A 111 -7.65 -39.04 13.26
CA ALA A 111 -7.32 -40.41 12.87
C ALA A 111 -8.33 -41.06 11.90
N GLU A 112 -9.54 -40.50 11.77
CA GLU A 112 -10.59 -40.96 10.86
C GLU A 112 -10.60 -40.21 9.52
N LEU A 113 -9.96 -39.04 9.48
CA LEU A 113 -9.80 -38.24 8.27
C LEU A 113 -9.08 -39.06 7.17
N PRO A 114 -9.58 -39.09 5.92
CA PRO A 114 -8.90 -39.82 4.85
C PRO A 114 -7.46 -39.31 4.63
N SER A 115 -6.51 -40.25 4.53
CA SER A 115 -5.08 -39.92 4.60
C SER A 115 -4.56 -39.01 3.48
N GLN A 116 -5.29 -38.89 2.36
CA GLN A 116 -4.96 -37.91 1.32
C GLN A 116 -5.27 -36.45 1.71
N TYR A 117 -6.01 -36.21 2.79
CA TYR A 117 -6.33 -34.87 3.31
C TYR A 117 -5.64 -34.57 4.64
N SER A 118 -5.07 -35.56 5.33
CA SER A 118 -4.32 -35.34 6.58
C SER A 118 -3.13 -34.40 6.37
N GLY A 119 -3.03 -33.38 7.21
CA GLY A 119 -1.91 -32.44 7.23
C GLY A 119 -1.26 -32.30 8.61
N ALA A 120 -0.52 -31.22 8.82
CA ALA A 120 0.00 -30.85 10.12
C ALA A 120 -1.14 -30.59 11.12
N ALA A 121 -0.93 -31.04 12.37
CA ALA A 121 -1.82 -30.72 13.47
C ALA A 121 -1.78 -29.21 13.75
N LEU A 122 -2.96 -28.60 13.88
CA LEU A 122 -3.07 -27.25 14.39
C LEU A 122 -2.90 -27.22 15.90
N VAL A 123 -2.14 -26.23 16.37
CA VAL A 123 -2.08 -25.87 17.78
C VAL A 123 -3.02 -24.70 17.98
N ASP A 124 -3.94 -24.83 18.94
CA ASP A 124 -4.98 -23.84 19.27
C ASP A 124 -5.96 -23.51 18.11
N TYR A 125 -6.60 -24.54 17.55
CA TYR A 125 -7.70 -24.38 16.58
C TYR A 125 -9.07 -24.29 17.27
N ASP A 126 -9.90 -23.34 16.83
CA ASP A 126 -11.32 -23.26 17.17
C ASP A 126 -12.16 -24.03 16.13
N VAL A 127 -12.88 -25.05 16.62
CA VAL A 127 -13.76 -25.94 15.83
C VAL A 127 -15.18 -25.40 15.66
N SER A 128 -15.53 -24.29 16.33
CA SER A 128 -16.90 -23.78 16.39
C SER A 128 -17.47 -23.46 15.02
N ASN A 129 -16.63 -23.05 14.07
CA ASN A 129 -17.03 -22.78 12.69
C ASN A 129 -17.48 -24.05 11.96
N GLU A 130 -16.81 -25.17 12.19
CA GLU A 130 -17.07 -26.45 11.53
C GLU A 130 -18.30 -27.13 12.15
N ILE A 131 -18.52 -26.94 13.46
CA ILE A 131 -19.77 -27.29 14.15
C ILE A 131 -20.92 -26.45 13.60
N MET A 132 -20.80 -25.12 13.55
CA MET A 132 -21.84 -24.23 13.02
C MET A 132 -22.16 -24.55 11.56
N MET A 133 -21.15 -24.77 10.72
CA MET A 133 -21.33 -25.18 9.32
C MET A 133 -22.10 -26.51 9.22
N ALA A 134 -21.84 -27.48 10.08
CA ALA A 134 -22.59 -28.74 10.11
C ALA A 134 -24.04 -28.57 10.61
N VAL A 135 -24.25 -27.71 11.63
CA VAL A 135 -25.58 -27.40 12.19
C VAL A 135 -26.46 -26.66 11.18
N GLU A 136 -25.93 -25.63 10.51
CA GLU A 136 -26.67 -24.86 9.51
C GLU A 136 -27.06 -25.67 8.28
N ASN A 137 -26.19 -26.59 7.87
CA ASN A 137 -26.44 -27.46 6.72
C ASN A 137 -27.17 -28.75 7.11
N TRP A 138 -27.47 -28.98 8.40
CA TRP A 138 -27.93 -30.27 8.94
C TRP A 138 -29.07 -30.88 8.13
N ASP A 139 -30.15 -30.14 7.86
CA ASP A 139 -31.30 -30.66 7.12
C ASP A 139 -30.97 -31.10 5.68
N SER A 140 -29.91 -30.54 5.08
CA SER A 140 -29.43 -30.91 3.74
C SER A 140 -28.47 -32.10 3.72
N LEU A 141 -27.85 -32.45 4.86
CA LEU A 141 -26.92 -33.58 4.95
C LEU A 141 -27.62 -34.93 4.82
N SER A 142 -26.99 -35.85 4.10
CA SER A 142 -27.41 -37.24 3.96
C SER A 142 -27.45 -37.97 5.31
N PRO A 143 -28.24 -39.06 5.43
CA PRO A 143 -28.22 -39.89 6.64
C PRO A 143 -26.84 -40.47 6.97
N GLU A 144 -25.98 -40.69 5.97
CA GLU A 144 -24.62 -41.19 6.18
C GLU A 144 -23.69 -40.10 6.75
N ALA A 145 -23.76 -38.88 6.22
CA ALA A 145 -23.01 -37.74 6.77
C ALA A 145 -23.47 -37.39 8.20
N LYS A 146 -24.78 -37.40 8.47
CA LYS A 146 -25.33 -37.24 9.81
C LYS A 146 -24.77 -38.27 10.79
N ALA A 147 -24.77 -39.55 10.43
CA ALA A 147 -24.24 -40.61 11.29
C ALA A 147 -22.73 -40.50 11.58
N LYS A 148 -21.95 -39.81 10.73
CA LYS A 148 -20.52 -39.50 10.97
C LYS A 148 -20.31 -38.26 11.83
N ILE A 149 -21.17 -37.25 11.66
CA ILE A 149 -21.07 -35.94 12.32
C ILE A 149 -21.68 -35.95 13.72
N GLU A 150 -22.82 -36.62 13.91
CA GLU A 150 -23.57 -36.69 15.17
C GLU A 150 -22.69 -36.97 16.41
N PRO A 151 -21.82 -38.02 16.43
CA PRO A 151 -20.95 -38.29 17.58
C PRO A 151 -19.80 -37.28 17.77
N LEU A 152 -19.53 -36.39 16.80
CA LEU A 152 -18.50 -35.35 16.90
C LEU A 152 -19.07 -34.03 17.44
N ILE A 153 -20.36 -33.75 17.20
CA ILE A 153 -21.02 -32.49 17.62
C ILE A 153 -21.86 -32.63 18.91
N LEU A 154 -22.11 -33.86 19.37
CA LEU A 154 -22.80 -34.15 20.63
C LEU A 154 -21.83 -34.16 21.81
N LEU A 155 -22.27 -33.62 22.95
CA LEU A 155 -21.49 -33.69 24.19
C LEU A 155 -21.51 -35.11 24.78
N PRO A 156 -20.46 -35.54 25.51
CA PRO A 156 -20.44 -36.82 26.20
C PRO A 156 -21.67 -36.99 27.12
N GLY A 157 -22.52 -37.96 26.83
CA GLY A 157 -23.77 -38.22 27.57
C GLY A 157 -25.06 -37.89 26.81
N GLU A 158 -24.99 -37.20 25.68
CA GLU A 158 -26.15 -36.96 24.81
C GLU A 158 -26.35 -38.12 23.83
N GLU A 159 -27.41 -38.93 24.01
CA GLU A 159 -27.68 -40.07 23.10
C GLU A 159 -28.20 -39.64 21.71
N LYS A 160 -28.71 -38.41 21.57
CA LYS A 160 -29.23 -37.78 20.33
C LYS A 160 -29.24 -36.26 20.45
N LEU A 161 -29.18 -35.55 19.32
CA LEU A 161 -29.63 -34.16 19.25
C LEU A 161 -31.10 -34.08 19.70
N PRO A 162 -31.45 -33.32 20.75
CA PRO A 162 -32.77 -33.41 21.35
C PRO A 162 -33.86 -32.74 20.50
N ASP A 163 -35.05 -33.38 20.43
CA ASP A 163 -36.26 -32.85 19.77
C ASP A 163 -36.74 -31.50 20.33
N SER A 164 -36.15 -31.01 21.43
CA SER A 164 -36.46 -29.77 22.14
C SER A 164 -36.08 -28.48 21.39
N PHE A 165 -35.65 -28.56 20.13
CA PHE A 165 -35.64 -27.42 19.20
C PHE A 165 -37.04 -26.82 18.94
N LYS A 166 -38.11 -27.42 19.47
CA LYS A 166 -39.47 -26.87 19.45
C LYS A 166 -40.09 -26.78 20.86
N THR A 167 -40.63 -25.59 21.15
CA THR A 167 -41.60 -25.21 22.21
C THR A 167 -41.14 -24.86 23.66
N LEU A 168 -41.09 -23.55 23.92
CA LEU A 168 -41.72 -22.77 25.01
C LEU A 168 -41.45 -23.04 26.53
N GLN A 169 -40.68 -22.10 27.10
CA GLN A 169 -41.09 -21.07 28.09
C GLN A 169 -41.07 -21.31 29.63
N ALA A 170 -40.69 -20.21 30.32
CA ALA A 170 -40.75 -19.90 31.76
C ALA A 170 -39.64 -20.56 32.61
N VAL A 171 -38.93 -19.86 33.52
CA VAL A 171 -39.20 -18.58 34.23
C VAL A 171 -37.94 -17.71 34.33
N GLN A 172 -38.08 -16.38 34.20
CA GLN A 172 -37.12 -15.40 34.75
C GLN A 172 -37.70 -14.77 36.03
N THR A 173 -36.85 -14.47 37.03
CA THR A 173 -36.71 -13.16 37.72
C THR A 173 -36.13 -13.31 39.14
N ALA A 174 -34.96 -12.72 39.37
CA ALA A 174 -34.55 -12.14 40.66
C ALA A 174 -33.47 -11.06 40.39
N ALA A 175 -33.26 -10.10 41.29
CA ALA A 175 -32.57 -8.86 40.96
C ALA A 175 -31.57 -8.35 42.02
N ARG A 176 -30.45 -7.82 41.51
CA ARG A 176 -29.63 -6.71 42.05
C ARG A 176 -29.32 -6.73 43.56
N LYS A 177 -28.04 -6.89 43.89
CA LYS A 177 -27.19 -5.85 44.51
C LYS A 177 -25.73 -6.32 44.68
N ASN A 178 -24.78 -5.55 44.13
CA ASN A 178 -23.35 -5.55 44.51
C ASN A 178 -22.80 -6.93 44.89
N GLU A 179 -22.98 -7.92 44.02
CA GLU A 179 -22.78 -9.32 44.38
C GLU A 179 -21.29 -9.69 44.46
N GLU A 180 -20.90 -10.10 45.67
CA GLU A 180 -19.97 -11.22 45.87
C GLU A 180 -20.48 -12.43 45.07
N LEU A 181 -19.56 -13.25 44.58
CA LEU A 181 -19.83 -14.40 43.72
C LEU A 181 -20.93 -15.31 44.33
N SER A 182 -22.11 -15.33 43.71
CA SER A 182 -23.26 -16.03 44.27
C SER A 182 -23.33 -17.47 43.76
N PHE A 183 -23.25 -18.42 44.69
CA PHE A 183 -23.63 -19.80 44.43
C PHE A 183 -25.15 -19.86 44.24
N ALA A 184 -25.59 -20.30 43.06
CA ALA A 184 -27.00 -20.29 42.68
C ALA A 184 -27.70 -21.65 42.80
N GLY A 185 -26.93 -22.73 43.02
CA GLY A 185 -27.45 -24.08 43.22
C GLY A 185 -26.65 -25.15 42.50
N GLU A 186 -27.13 -26.38 42.64
CA GLU A 186 -26.70 -27.53 41.84
C GLU A 186 -27.60 -27.63 40.59
N LEU A 187 -26.99 -27.81 39.42
CA LEU A 187 -27.67 -28.19 38.17
C LEU A 187 -27.29 -29.62 37.82
N ASP A 188 -28.24 -30.40 37.32
CA ASP A 188 -28.00 -31.75 36.79
C ASP A 188 -27.95 -31.65 35.26
N PHE A 189 -26.78 -31.95 34.70
CA PHE A 189 -26.56 -32.09 33.25
C PHE A 189 -26.13 -33.53 32.96
N ALA A 190 -26.93 -34.24 32.17
CA ALA A 190 -26.69 -35.62 31.77
C ALA A 190 -26.46 -36.64 32.92
N GLY A 191 -26.92 -36.36 34.15
CA GLY A 191 -26.70 -37.20 35.33
C GLY A 191 -25.45 -36.84 36.14
N GLU A 192 -24.68 -35.83 35.72
CA GLU A 192 -23.62 -35.22 36.50
C GLU A 192 -24.13 -33.94 37.18
N GLN A 193 -23.87 -33.82 38.49
CA GLN A 193 -24.24 -32.63 39.26
C GLN A 193 -23.14 -31.57 39.15
N TYR A 194 -23.52 -30.32 38.86
CA TYR A 194 -22.64 -29.16 38.77
C TYR A 194 -23.04 -28.07 39.75
N GLU A 195 -22.09 -27.57 40.54
CA GLU A 195 -22.19 -26.30 41.23
C GLU A 195 -22.14 -25.15 40.21
N THR A 196 -23.16 -24.28 40.23
CA THR A 196 -23.24 -23.14 39.29
C THR A 196 -23.03 -21.80 40.00
N PHE A 197 -22.15 -20.98 39.42
CA PHE A 197 -21.76 -19.67 39.94
C PHE A 197 -22.20 -18.57 38.98
N TYR A 198 -22.83 -17.52 39.51
CA TYR A 198 -23.29 -16.37 38.71
C TYR A 198 -22.58 -15.10 39.14
N LEU A 199 -22.22 -14.29 38.15
CA LEU A 199 -21.53 -13.03 38.33
C LEU A 199 -21.99 -12.02 37.27
N GLN A 200 -22.85 -11.07 37.64
CA GLN A 200 -23.26 -10.01 36.72
C GLN A 200 -22.03 -9.15 36.35
N ALA A 201 -21.71 -9.09 35.06
CA ALA A 201 -20.69 -8.21 34.51
C ALA A 201 -21.26 -6.81 34.25
N ILE A 202 -22.36 -6.72 33.50
CA ILE A 202 -23.00 -5.45 33.12
C ILE A 202 -24.50 -5.57 33.40
N SER A 203 -25.05 -4.69 34.24
CA SER A 203 -26.40 -4.83 34.79
C SER A 203 -27.48 -4.97 33.70
N GLY A 204 -28.13 -6.14 33.65
CA GLY A 204 -29.17 -6.48 32.67
C GLY A 204 -28.69 -6.56 31.22
N LYS A 205 -27.38 -6.66 30.98
CA LYS A 205 -26.75 -6.68 29.66
C LYS A 205 -25.70 -7.78 29.47
N ALA A 206 -24.97 -8.13 30.54
CA ALA A 206 -24.01 -9.24 30.50
C ALA A 206 -23.92 -9.97 31.84
N GLN A 207 -24.00 -11.30 31.80
CA GLN A 207 -23.77 -12.20 32.94
C GLN A 207 -22.62 -13.15 32.63
N VAL A 208 -21.86 -13.51 33.65
CA VAL A 208 -20.83 -14.55 33.60
C VAL A 208 -21.30 -15.71 34.48
N ILE A 209 -21.20 -16.92 33.96
CA ILE A 209 -21.71 -18.17 34.51
C ILE A 209 -20.55 -19.17 34.49
N GLY A 210 -20.33 -19.87 35.59
CA GLY A 210 -19.32 -20.93 35.67
C GLY A 210 -19.90 -22.20 36.25
N PHE A 211 -19.43 -23.33 35.74
CA PHE A 211 -19.84 -24.67 36.20
C PHE A 211 -18.64 -25.41 36.80
N LEU A 212 -18.86 -26.15 37.89
CA LEU A 212 -17.91 -27.15 38.40
C LEU A 212 -18.67 -28.41 38.82
N PRO A 213 -18.22 -29.62 38.47
CA PRO A 213 -18.79 -30.84 39.01
C PRO A 213 -18.77 -30.83 40.55
N VAL A 214 -19.83 -31.36 41.16
CA VAL A 214 -19.96 -31.48 42.62
C VAL A 214 -18.81 -32.32 43.19
N GLY A 215 -18.20 -31.83 44.28
CA GLY A 215 -17.05 -32.47 44.92
C GLY A 215 -15.68 -31.91 44.50
N TYR A 216 -15.63 -30.91 43.62
CA TYR A 216 -14.38 -30.24 43.25
C TYR A 216 -13.65 -29.58 44.43
N THR A 217 -12.32 -29.60 44.39
CA THR A 217 -11.48 -29.10 45.49
C THR A 217 -11.60 -27.59 45.69
N PRO A 218 -11.37 -27.06 46.93
CA PRO A 218 -11.34 -25.62 47.17
C PRO A 218 -10.35 -24.85 46.28
N ALA A 219 -9.25 -25.49 45.86
CA ALA A 219 -8.29 -24.90 44.94
C ALA A 219 -8.87 -24.72 43.53
N ALA A 220 -9.58 -25.72 43.00
CA ALA A 220 -10.24 -25.61 41.70
C ALA A 220 -11.36 -24.55 41.71
N LYS A 221 -12.13 -24.47 42.81
CA LYS A 221 -13.10 -23.39 43.02
C LYS A 221 -12.46 -22.00 43.03
N ALA A 222 -11.30 -21.85 43.67
CA ALA A 222 -10.56 -20.58 43.67
C ALA A 222 -10.08 -20.20 42.25
N VAL A 223 -9.57 -21.15 41.46
CA VAL A 223 -9.17 -20.92 40.07
C VAL A 223 -10.35 -20.48 39.22
N LEU A 224 -11.49 -21.19 39.26
CA LEU A 224 -12.67 -20.78 38.48
C LEU A 224 -13.15 -19.38 38.88
N ASN A 225 -13.23 -19.09 40.18
CA ASN A 225 -13.66 -17.77 40.67
C ASN A 225 -12.76 -16.63 40.14
N GLU A 226 -11.45 -16.86 40.06
CA GLU A 226 -10.50 -15.93 39.43
C GLU A 226 -10.79 -15.75 37.93
N ARG A 227 -11.06 -16.85 37.18
CA ARG A 227 -11.39 -16.78 35.74
C ARG A 227 -12.69 -16.03 35.48
N LEU A 228 -13.75 -16.36 36.23
CA LEU A 228 -15.06 -15.69 36.14
C LEU A 228 -14.91 -14.18 36.41
N TYR A 229 -14.09 -13.80 37.39
CA TYR A 229 -13.82 -12.41 37.71
C TYR A 229 -13.06 -11.69 36.58
N TRP A 230 -12.03 -12.30 35.99
CA TRP A 230 -11.31 -11.73 34.86
C TRP A 230 -12.17 -11.59 33.60
N ILE A 231 -13.03 -12.58 33.30
CA ILE A 231 -13.98 -12.50 32.18
C ILE A 231 -14.99 -11.37 32.41
N LYS A 232 -15.48 -11.19 33.64
CA LYS A 232 -16.31 -10.03 34.00
C LYS A 232 -15.60 -8.71 33.72
N LEU A 233 -14.35 -8.56 34.14
CA LEU A 233 -13.57 -7.35 33.86
C LEU A 233 -13.38 -7.16 32.34
N GLY A 234 -13.04 -8.25 31.62
CA GLY A 234 -12.98 -8.31 30.16
C GLY A 234 -14.21 -7.73 29.47
N ALA A 235 -15.38 -8.24 29.88
CA ALA A 235 -16.67 -7.78 29.37
C ALA A 235 -16.94 -6.30 29.68
N VAL A 236 -16.65 -5.84 30.91
CA VAL A 236 -16.86 -4.46 31.35
C VAL A 236 -16.00 -3.48 30.55
N ASP A 237 -14.71 -3.77 30.38
CA ASP A 237 -13.75 -2.92 29.66
C ASP A 237 -14.09 -2.83 28.16
N ALA A 238 -14.54 -3.95 27.57
CA ALA A 238 -14.80 -4.07 26.13
C ALA A 238 -16.17 -3.52 25.69
N TYR A 239 -17.27 -3.83 26.41
CA TYR A 239 -18.64 -3.54 25.96
C TYR A 239 -18.90 -2.05 25.69
N GLY A 240 -18.40 -1.18 26.57
CA GLY A 240 -18.54 0.28 26.41
C GLY A 240 -17.81 0.80 25.17
N LYS A 241 -16.61 0.27 24.90
CA LYS A 241 -15.81 0.59 23.70
C LYS A 241 -16.53 0.11 22.43
N PHE A 242 -16.98 -1.14 22.38
CA PHE A 242 -17.67 -1.71 21.22
C PHE A 242 -19.00 -1.00 20.92
N LYS A 243 -19.77 -0.65 21.95
CA LYS A 243 -20.98 0.17 21.82
C LYS A 243 -20.70 1.55 21.22
N SER A 244 -19.64 2.21 21.67
CA SER A 244 -19.21 3.52 21.15
C SER A 244 -18.71 3.43 19.71
N LEU A 245 -17.96 2.36 19.39
CA LEU A 245 -17.41 2.10 18.06
C LEU A 245 -18.50 1.78 17.02
N LEU A 246 -19.39 0.86 17.34
CA LEU A 246 -20.37 0.32 16.40
C LEU A 246 -21.71 1.08 16.44
N GLY A 247 -21.98 1.86 17.50
CA GLY A 247 -23.17 2.72 17.61
C GLY A 247 -24.47 1.98 17.94
N PHE A 248 -24.38 0.71 18.30
CA PHE A 248 -25.49 -0.12 18.80
C PHE A 248 -24.97 -1.02 19.93
N GLU A 249 -25.86 -1.76 20.59
CA GLU A 249 -25.52 -2.79 21.57
C GLU A 249 -26.39 -4.04 21.32
N PRO A 250 -25.97 -5.24 21.79
CA PRO A 250 -26.82 -6.42 21.79
C PRO A 250 -28.19 -6.15 22.43
N SER A 251 -29.25 -6.58 21.73
CA SER A 251 -30.64 -6.36 22.14
C SER A 251 -31.00 -7.24 23.34
N ASN A 252 -30.53 -8.49 23.32
CA ASN A 252 -30.66 -9.45 24.40
C ASN A 252 -29.43 -9.45 25.30
N GLU A 253 -29.57 -10.03 26.49
CA GLU A 253 -28.47 -10.21 27.43
C GLU A 253 -27.41 -11.16 26.87
N VAL A 254 -26.15 -10.86 27.17
CA VAL A 254 -24.96 -11.61 26.75
C VAL A 254 -24.52 -12.53 27.89
N TRP A 255 -24.40 -13.83 27.66
CA TRP A 255 -24.05 -14.80 28.70
C TRP A 255 -22.68 -15.43 28.40
N PHE A 256 -21.72 -15.21 29.29
CA PHE A 256 -20.42 -15.87 29.26
C PHE A 256 -20.50 -17.15 30.09
N TYR A 257 -20.00 -18.24 29.55
CA TYR A 257 -19.87 -19.54 30.19
C TYR A 257 -18.39 -19.89 30.33
N VAL A 258 -18.03 -20.53 31.44
CA VAL A 258 -16.69 -21.06 31.68
C VAL A 258 -16.82 -22.55 31.97
N GLU A 259 -16.34 -23.35 31.03
CA GLU A 259 -16.39 -24.82 31.03
C GLU A 259 -15.17 -25.37 30.29
N ASP A 260 -15.01 -26.70 30.24
CA ASP A 260 -13.96 -27.35 29.46
C ASP A 260 -14.38 -27.40 27.98
N LEU A 261 -13.57 -26.84 27.08
CA LEU A 261 -13.79 -26.90 25.62
C LEU A 261 -12.94 -28.00 24.95
N PRO A 262 -13.26 -28.39 23.69
CA PRO A 262 -12.40 -29.27 22.90
C PRO A 262 -10.95 -28.76 22.81
N ALA A 263 -10.00 -29.69 22.84
CA ALA A 263 -8.57 -29.37 22.93
C ALA A 263 -8.10 -28.48 21.76
N GLY A 264 -7.73 -27.23 22.09
CA GLY A 264 -7.27 -26.22 21.13
C GLY A 264 -8.23 -25.02 21.01
N THR A 265 -9.50 -25.20 21.33
CA THR A 265 -10.45 -24.09 21.34
C THR A 265 -10.24 -23.22 22.58
N ARG A 266 -10.17 -21.90 22.41
CA ARG A 266 -9.93 -20.94 23.50
C ARG A 266 -11.22 -20.27 23.99
N GLY A 267 -12.13 -20.04 23.06
CA GLY A 267 -13.49 -19.61 23.29
C GLY A 267 -14.36 -19.90 22.05
N GLU A 268 -15.67 -19.82 22.23
CA GLU A 268 -16.69 -19.90 21.18
C GLU A 268 -17.71 -18.78 21.44
N ALA A 269 -18.03 -17.97 20.43
CA ALA A 269 -19.22 -17.12 20.45
C ALA A 269 -20.32 -17.70 19.54
N SER A 270 -21.55 -17.78 20.03
CA SER A 270 -22.72 -18.25 19.27
C SER A 270 -23.99 -17.45 19.57
N ILE A 271 -24.88 -17.33 18.57
CA ILE A 271 -26.27 -16.90 18.80
C ILE A 271 -27.16 -18.15 18.87
N ARG A 272 -27.47 -18.65 20.06
CA ARG A 272 -28.38 -19.79 20.21
C ARG A 272 -29.29 -19.68 21.44
N ALA A 273 -30.50 -20.21 21.29
CA ALA A 273 -31.28 -20.68 22.43
C ALA A 273 -30.74 -22.07 22.83
N THR A 274 -30.91 -22.46 24.10
CA THR A 274 -30.70 -23.85 24.56
C THR A 274 -32.00 -24.39 25.13
N GLY A 275 -32.09 -25.71 25.32
CA GLY A 275 -33.24 -26.34 25.98
C GLY A 275 -33.57 -25.74 27.35
N THR A 276 -32.56 -25.18 28.05
CA THR A 276 -32.68 -24.53 29.37
C THR A 276 -32.96 -23.01 29.30
N ASP A 277 -32.71 -22.35 28.17
CA ASP A 277 -33.01 -20.92 27.97
C ASP A 277 -33.46 -20.66 26.53
N PRO A 278 -34.77 -20.47 26.29
CA PRO A 278 -35.34 -20.30 24.96
C PRO A 278 -35.11 -18.88 24.40
N VAL A 279 -34.50 -17.97 25.15
CA VAL A 279 -34.15 -16.65 24.62
C VAL A 279 -32.90 -16.80 23.74
N VAL A 280 -33.01 -16.33 22.51
CA VAL A 280 -31.90 -16.25 21.56
C VAL A 280 -30.92 -15.19 22.05
N ARG A 281 -29.91 -15.62 22.82
CA ARG A 281 -28.87 -14.76 23.42
C ARG A 281 -27.54 -14.96 22.70
N CYS A 282 -26.65 -13.97 22.82
CA CYS A 282 -25.24 -14.25 22.54
C CYS A 282 -24.66 -15.04 23.71
N ARG A 283 -24.03 -16.17 23.40
CA ARG A 283 -23.39 -17.08 24.34
C ARG A 283 -21.91 -17.16 24.01
N LEU A 284 -21.08 -17.06 25.03
CA LEU A 284 -19.64 -17.05 24.89
C LEU A 284 -19.10 -18.12 25.80
N THR A 285 -18.67 -19.26 25.27
CA THR A 285 -17.92 -20.21 26.09
C THR A 285 -16.45 -19.83 26.08
N VAL A 286 -15.76 -19.98 27.22
CA VAL A 286 -14.33 -19.72 27.37
C VAL A 286 -13.69 -20.90 28.10
N ASP A 287 -12.63 -21.48 27.54
CA ASP A 287 -11.95 -22.64 28.12
C ASP A 287 -11.23 -22.29 29.44
N VAL A 288 -11.60 -22.97 30.52
CA VAL A 288 -10.95 -22.86 31.83
C VAL A 288 -9.44 -23.19 31.77
N ASN A 289 -9.00 -24.01 30.81
CA ASN A 289 -7.60 -24.43 30.64
C ASN A 289 -6.76 -23.46 29.78
N GLN A 290 -7.41 -22.58 29.00
CA GLN A 290 -6.75 -21.56 28.18
C GLN A 290 -6.75 -20.17 28.83
N THR A 291 -7.62 -19.93 29.82
CA THR A 291 -7.68 -18.73 30.66
C THR A 291 -6.53 -18.67 31.68
N ARG A 292 -5.29 -18.90 31.26
CA ARG A 292 -4.15 -19.17 32.16
C ARG A 292 -3.75 -17.98 33.05
N ASP A 293 -3.95 -16.77 32.55
CA ASP A 293 -3.62 -15.51 33.20
C ASP A 293 -4.64 -14.40 32.89
N GLU A 294 -4.58 -13.29 33.63
CA GLU A 294 -5.52 -12.16 33.51
C GLU A 294 -5.54 -11.55 32.11
N LYS A 295 -4.37 -11.33 31.48
CA LYS A 295 -4.28 -10.66 30.17
C LYS A 295 -4.90 -11.54 29.09
N THR A 296 -4.49 -12.81 29.03
CA THR A 296 -5.04 -13.79 28.08
C THR A 296 -6.56 -13.92 28.25
N THR A 297 -7.03 -14.07 29.48
CA THR A 297 -8.46 -14.25 29.79
C THR A 297 -9.31 -13.05 29.37
N LYS A 298 -8.83 -11.83 29.66
CA LYS A 298 -9.49 -10.59 29.25
C LYS A 298 -9.49 -10.39 27.73
N SER A 299 -8.39 -10.72 27.05
CA SER A 299 -8.33 -10.65 25.58
C SER A 299 -9.29 -11.64 24.92
N ILE A 300 -9.41 -12.88 25.43
CA ILE A 300 -10.42 -13.83 24.95
C ILE A 300 -11.83 -13.27 25.18
N ALA A 301 -12.14 -12.80 26.39
CA ALA A 301 -13.45 -12.20 26.67
C ALA A 301 -13.79 -10.99 25.78
N ALA A 302 -12.80 -10.19 25.37
CA ALA A 302 -12.97 -9.09 24.41
C ALA A 302 -13.18 -9.59 22.96
N HIS A 303 -12.49 -10.66 22.56
CA HIS A 303 -12.64 -11.31 21.25
C HIS A 303 -14.06 -11.88 21.08
N GLU A 304 -14.46 -12.76 21.98
CA GLU A 304 -15.79 -13.41 21.96
C GLU A 304 -16.92 -12.37 22.08
N LEU A 305 -16.75 -11.34 22.91
CA LEU A 305 -17.73 -10.26 23.01
C LEU A 305 -17.83 -9.43 21.73
N PHE A 306 -16.76 -9.32 20.94
CA PHE A 306 -16.83 -8.61 19.67
C PHE A 306 -17.71 -9.36 18.66
N HIS A 307 -17.64 -10.69 18.63
CA HIS A 307 -18.59 -11.52 17.87
C HIS A 307 -20.05 -11.23 18.28
N CYS A 308 -20.35 -11.03 19.57
CA CYS A 308 -21.70 -10.63 19.98
C CYS A 308 -22.21 -9.32 19.38
N PHE A 309 -21.31 -8.36 19.09
CA PHE A 309 -21.69 -7.16 18.38
C PHE A 309 -21.76 -7.40 16.87
N GLN A 310 -20.82 -8.15 16.28
CA GLN A 310 -20.87 -8.58 14.87
C GLN A 310 -22.17 -9.33 14.55
N PHE A 311 -22.65 -10.20 15.43
CA PHE A 311 -23.94 -10.90 15.35
C PHE A 311 -25.16 -9.98 15.14
N HIS A 312 -25.09 -8.72 15.58
CA HIS A 312 -26.15 -7.73 15.38
C HIS A 312 -25.94 -6.87 14.11
N ILE A 313 -24.82 -7.09 13.40
CA ILE A 313 -24.58 -6.70 12.01
C ILE A 313 -24.86 -7.96 11.18
N PRO A 314 -26.10 -8.19 10.70
CA PRO A 314 -26.39 -9.41 9.93
C PRO A 314 -25.61 -9.36 8.62
N LEU A 315 -24.47 -10.04 8.62
CA LEU A 315 -23.69 -10.43 7.45
C LEU A 315 -24.53 -11.43 6.64
N LEU A 316 -24.26 -11.53 5.34
CA LEU A 316 -25.20 -12.10 4.36
C LEU A 316 -25.28 -13.62 4.40
N ASP A 317 -24.19 -14.33 4.73
CA ASP A 317 -24.12 -15.80 4.79
C ASP A 317 -22.98 -16.27 5.70
N TRP A 318 -23.32 -17.03 6.75
CA TRP A 318 -22.37 -17.61 7.71
C TRP A 318 -21.41 -18.65 7.09
N ASN A 319 -21.75 -19.18 5.92
CA ASN A 319 -20.90 -20.09 5.13
C ASN A 319 -19.98 -19.32 4.16
N ASN A 320 -20.08 -17.99 4.09
CA ASN A 320 -19.24 -17.16 3.24
C ASN A 320 -17.86 -16.97 3.87
N THR A 321 -16.82 -17.38 3.15
CA THR A 321 -15.41 -17.27 3.59
C THR A 321 -14.98 -15.85 3.86
N ASP A 322 -15.39 -14.89 3.04
CA ASP A 322 -14.99 -13.49 3.20
C ASP A 322 -15.58 -12.90 4.48
N GLU A 323 -16.81 -13.29 4.82
CA GLU A 323 -17.49 -12.87 6.04
C GLU A 323 -16.90 -13.54 7.29
N LYS A 324 -16.55 -14.83 7.24
CA LYS A 324 -15.74 -15.48 8.30
C LYS A 324 -14.39 -14.79 8.47
N TRP A 325 -13.67 -14.51 7.38
CA TRP A 325 -12.40 -13.77 7.43
C TRP A 325 -12.56 -12.40 8.11
N LEU A 326 -13.57 -11.61 7.73
CA LEU A 326 -13.82 -10.31 8.30
C LEU A 326 -14.16 -10.39 9.79
N LYS A 327 -14.95 -11.40 10.19
CA LYS A 327 -15.30 -11.65 11.59
C LYS A 327 -14.06 -11.92 12.43
N GLU A 328 -13.27 -12.93 12.08
CA GLU A 328 -12.16 -13.39 12.92
C GLU A 328 -11.04 -12.36 12.97
N ALA A 329 -10.66 -11.79 11.83
CA ALA A 329 -9.62 -10.76 11.75
C ALA A 329 -9.97 -9.52 12.59
N THR A 330 -11.23 -9.06 12.54
CA THR A 330 -11.66 -7.90 13.35
C THR A 330 -11.90 -8.24 14.82
N ALA A 331 -12.27 -9.48 15.15
CA ALA A 331 -12.35 -9.92 16.54
C ALA A 331 -10.96 -10.08 17.16
N VAL A 332 -9.93 -10.51 16.43
CA VAL A 332 -8.54 -10.48 16.94
C VAL A 332 -8.06 -9.05 17.09
N TRP A 333 -8.33 -8.18 16.12
CA TRP A 333 -8.03 -6.75 16.25
C TRP A 333 -8.73 -6.08 17.45
N SER A 334 -9.93 -6.55 17.82
CA SER A 334 -10.64 -6.02 19.00
C SER A 334 -9.86 -6.23 20.29
N GLN A 335 -9.02 -7.27 20.38
CA GLN A 335 -8.15 -7.53 21.53
C GLN A 335 -7.18 -6.35 21.75
N HIS A 336 -6.52 -5.89 20.68
CA HIS A 336 -5.68 -4.68 20.69
C HIS A 336 -6.48 -3.41 21.00
N TYR A 337 -7.65 -3.24 20.38
CA TYR A 337 -8.50 -2.05 20.58
C TYR A 337 -8.99 -1.90 22.04
N VAL A 338 -9.25 -3.02 22.72
CA VAL A 338 -9.57 -3.01 24.15
C VAL A 338 -8.30 -2.90 25.01
N TYR A 339 -7.24 -3.63 24.67
CA TYR A 339 -6.01 -3.75 25.47
C TYR A 339 -4.72 -3.57 24.65
N PRO A 340 -4.32 -2.33 24.34
CA PRO A 340 -3.16 -2.03 23.48
C PRO A 340 -1.79 -2.23 24.15
N ASP A 341 -1.75 -2.89 25.31
CA ASP A 341 -0.54 -3.29 26.04
C ASP A 341 -0.51 -4.80 26.38
N PHE A 342 -1.48 -5.57 25.89
CA PHE A 342 -1.60 -7.00 26.19
C PHE A 342 -0.90 -7.87 25.13
N ASN A 343 -0.96 -7.47 23.86
CA ASN A 343 -0.20 -8.03 22.74
C ASN A 343 -0.37 -9.55 22.56
N ILE A 344 -1.54 -10.08 22.95
CA ILE A 344 -1.85 -11.52 22.85
C ILE A 344 -1.99 -11.93 21.37
N GLU A 345 -2.46 -11.00 20.55
CA GLU A 345 -2.58 -11.11 19.10
C GLU A 345 -1.23 -11.19 18.37
N HIS A 346 -0.14 -10.66 18.95
CA HIS A 346 1.21 -10.68 18.35
C HIS A 346 1.74 -12.11 18.12
N SER A 347 1.24 -13.10 18.86
CA SER A 347 1.57 -14.52 18.65
C SER A 347 1.22 -15.04 17.24
N ARG A 348 0.36 -14.34 16.50
CA ARG A 348 -0.08 -14.68 15.14
C ARG A 348 0.77 -14.04 14.04
N LEU A 349 1.63 -13.08 14.37
CA LEU A 349 2.49 -12.37 13.40
C LEU A 349 3.39 -13.29 12.55
N PRO A 350 3.98 -14.39 13.08
CA PRO A 350 4.74 -15.31 12.25
C PRO A 350 3.92 -15.92 11.10
N LEU A 351 2.64 -16.24 11.32
CA LEU A 351 1.76 -16.75 10.26
C LEU A 351 1.42 -15.64 9.26
N PHE A 352 1.08 -14.44 9.77
CA PHE A 352 0.77 -13.27 8.95
C PHE A 352 1.90 -12.92 7.96
N PHE A 353 3.14 -12.80 8.45
CA PHE A 353 4.29 -12.44 7.62
C PHE A 353 4.74 -13.55 6.66
N ASN A 354 4.38 -14.80 6.96
CA ASN A 354 4.72 -15.98 6.15
C ASN A 354 3.67 -16.36 5.09
N THR A 355 2.57 -15.59 5.00
CA THR A 355 1.43 -15.84 4.09
C THR A 355 1.06 -14.60 3.25
N ARG A 356 1.97 -13.63 3.13
CA ARG A 356 1.70 -12.35 2.42
C ARG A 356 1.54 -12.50 0.90
N GLU A 357 1.90 -13.66 0.34
CA GLU A 357 1.67 -14.05 -1.05
C GLU A 357 0.26 -14.60 -1.29
N LYS A 358 -0.46 -14.99 -0.23
CA LYS A 358 -1.84 -15.49 -0.34
C LYS A 358 -2.85 -14.35 -0.45
N PRO A 359 -4.05 -14.60 -1.00
CA PRO A 359 -5.10 -13.57 -1.08
C PRO A 359 -5.40 -12.94 0.28
N LEU A 360 -5.66 -11.63 0.32
CA LEU A 360 -5.94 -10.93 1.58
C LEU A 360 -7.21 -11.47 2.23
N VAL A 361 -8.31 -11.47 1.48
CA VAL A 361 -9.62 -11.98 1.92
C VAL A 361 -9.70 -13.45 1.55
N ASN A 362 -9.34 -14.33 2.49
CA ASN A 362 -9.46 -15.79 2.35
C ASN A 362 -9.49 -16.45 3.73
N VAL A 363 -10.19 -17.58 3.84
CA VAL A 363 -10.14 -18.48 5.02
C VAL A 363 -9.23 -19.65 4.67
N GLU A 364 -8.04 -19.64 5.26
CA GLU A 364 -7.03 -20.68 5.12
C GLU A 364 -6.40 -20.93 6.50
N SER A 365 -6.88 -21.98 7.16
CA SER A 365 -6.39 -22.46 8.45
C SER A 365 -6.53 -21.45 9.61
N LEU A 366 -5.48 -20.74 9.98
CA LEU A 366 -5.46 -19.71 11.04
C LEU A 366 -5.16 -18.31 10.47
N LYS A 367 -5.11 -18.15 9.13
CA LYS A 367 -4.70 -16.91 8.47
C LYS A 367 -5.66 -15.76 8.77
N GLU A 368 -6.96 -16.00 8.83
CA GLU A 368 -7.96 -14.97 9.16
C GLU A 368 -7.70 -14.32 10.51
N TYR A 369 -7.29 -15.10 11.52
CA TYR A 369 -6.89 -14.56 12.82
C TYR A 369 -5.59 -13.76 12.74
N ALA A 370 -4.68 -14.13 11.85
CA ALA A 370 -3.39 -13.46 11.66
C ALA A 370 -3.51 -12.15 10.86
N ASP A 371 -4.50 -12.03 9.97
CA ASP A 371 -4.82 -10.82 9.19
C ASP A 371 -5.37 -9.65 10.04
N TYR A 372 -5.49 -9.81 11.36
CA TYR A 372 -5.73 -8.69 12.28
C TYR A 372 -4.77 -7.52 12.05
N ALA A 373 -3.55 -7.79 11.58
CA ALA A 373 -2.54 -6.78 11.25
C ALA A 373 -2.98 -5.81 10.13
N PHE A 374 -3.87 -6.23 9.21
CA PHE A 374 -4.51 -5.32 8.26
C PHE A 374 -5.44 -4.32 8.97
N PHE A 375 -6.27 -4.80 9.89
CA PHE A 375 -7.16 -3.95 10.69
C PHE A 375 -6.37 -3.08 11.68
N TYR A 376 -5.24 -3.57 12.18
CA TYR A 376 -4.26 -2.78 12.93
C TYR A 376 -3.72 -1.60 12.10
N PHE A 377 -3.28 -1.86 10.86
CA PHE A 377 -2.85 -0.82 9.93
C PHE A 377 -3.96 0.22 9.68
N LEU A 378 -5.21 -0.22 9.47
CA LEU A 378 -6.35 0.69 9.31
C LEU A 378 -6.63 1.51 10.58
N ASP A 379 -6.52 0.94 11.77
CA ASP A 379 -6.63 1.67 13.04
C ASP A 379 -5.56 2.77 13.15
N LYS A 380 -4.29 2.47 12.82
CA LYS A 380 -3.20 3.47 12.90
C LYS A 380 -3.25 4.55 11.81
N THR A 381 -3.78 4.25 10.63
CA THR A 381 -3.74 5.17 9.47
C THR A 381 -5.06 5.88 9.18
N ALA A 382 -6.20 5.27 9.54
CA ALA A 382 -7.55 5.76 9.24
C ALA A 382 -8.51 5.72 10.45
N GLY A 383 -8.04 5.24 11.60
CA GLY A 383 -8.80 5.16 12.85
C GLY A 383 -9.82 4.01 12.90
N PRO A 384 -10.26 3.63 14.11
CA PRO A 384 -11.10 2.45 14.32
C PRO A 384 -12.51 2.60 13.69
N GLN A 385 -12.96 3.84 13.47
CA GLN A 385 -14.23 4.14 12.80
C GLN A 385 -14.26 3.67 11.34
N THR A 386 -13.11 3.57 10.67
CA THR A 386 -13.01 2.99 9.32
C THR A 386 -13.36 1.50 9.34
N ILE A 387 -12.91 0.77 10.37
CA ILE A 387 -13.19 -0.66 10.57
C ILE A 387 -14.68 -0.87 10.93
N ALA A 388 -15.22 -0.03 11.81
CA ALA A 388 -16.66 0.00 12.11
C ALA A 388 -17.51 0.28 10.86
N LYS A 389 -17.02 1.09 9.93
CA LYS A 389 -17.67 1.35 8.64
C LYS A 389 -17.60 0.12 7.73
N ILE A 390 -16.43 -0.52 7.58
CA ILE A 390 -16.25 -1.74 6.78
C ILE A 390 -17.22 -2.83 7.23
N LEU A 391 -17.32 -3.10 8.54
CA LEU A 391 -18.26 -4.07 9.11
C LEU A 391 -19.72 -3.76 8.73
N LYS A 392 -20.14 -2.48 8.81
CA LYS A 392 -21.51 -2.05 8.47
C LYS A 392 -21.80 -2.08 6.96
N ASP A 393 -20.81 -1.73 6.15
CA ASP A 393 -20.90 -1.75 4.68
C ASP A 393 -20.96 -3.20 4.16
N ALA A 394 -20.21 -4.13 4.77
CA ALA A 394 -20.14 -5.54 4.35
C ALA A 394 -21.52 -6.20 4.27
N LYS A 395 -22.38 -5.95 5.27
CA LYS A 395 -23.80 -6.36 5.29
C LYS A 395 -24.58 -5.99 4.01
N THR A 396 -24.23 -4.92 3.30
CA THR A 396 -24.98 -4.46 2.12
C THR A 396 -24.23 -4.60 0.80
N LYS A 397 -22.91 -4.81 0.84
CA LYS A 397 -22.04 -4.83 -0.34
C LYS A 397 -21.24 -6.14 -0.51
N GLY A 398 -21.17 -6.98 0.52
CA GLY A 398 -20.11 -7.97 0.66
C GLY A 398 -18.81 -7.36 1.17
N VAL A 399 -17.92 -8.20 1.70
CA VAL A 399 -16.69 -7.77 2.40
C VAL A 399 -15.72 -7.05 1.48
N LYS A 400 -15.42 -7.63 0.31
CA LYS A 400 -14.44 -7.07 -0.63
C LYS A 400 -14.83 -5.67 -1.11
N GLU A 401 -16.10 -5.45 -1.42
CA GLU A 401 -16.61 -4.11 -1.78
C GLU A 401 -16.64 -3.14 -0.59
N ALA A 402 -16.87 -3.62 0.63
CA ALA A 402 -16.77 -2.80 1.83
C ALA A 402 -15.32 -2.35 2.11
N LEU A 403 -14.32 -3.20 1.84
CA LEU A 403 -12.90 -2.85 1.88
C LEU A 403 -12.51 -1.84 0.79
N LYS A 404 -12.88 -2.10 -0.48
CA LYS A 404 -12.66 -1.19 -1.61
C LYS A 404 -13.36 0.17 -1.42
N SER A 405 -14.39 0.23 -0.57
CA SER A 405 -15.08 1.47 -0.16
C SER A 405 -14.33 2.29 0.91
N ALA A 406 -13.17 1.85 1.40
CA ALA A 406 -12.35 2.64 2.33
C ALA A 406 -11.64 3.80 1.58
N PRO A 407 -11.43 4.97 2.23
CA PRO A 407 -10.78 6.11 1.58
C PRO A 407 -9.38 5.76 1.07
N ASN A 408 -9.14 6.02 -0.22
CA ASN A 408 -7.87 5.76 -0.93
C ASN A 408 -7.36 4.31 -0.76
N TYR A 409 -8.26 3.32 -0.71
CA TYR A 409 -7.93 1.91 -0.49
C TYR A 409 -6.77 1.40 -1.37
N GLU A 410 -6.77 1.71 -2.67
CA GLU A 410 -5.72 1.31 -3.63
C GLU A 410 -4.31 1.80 -3.20
N GLU A 411 -4.14 3.10 -2.96
CA GLU A 411 -2.88 3.69 -2.47
C GLU A 411 -2.52 3.19 -1.06
N LYS A 412 -3.51 3.01 -0.19
CA LYS A 412 -3.31 2.54 1.19
C LYS A 412 -2.91 1.07 1.27
N HIS A 413 -3.29 0.25 0.29
CA HIS A 413 -2.84 -1.13 0.17
C HIS A 413 -1.35 -1.22 -0.23
N ALA A 414 -0.89 -0.32 -1.11
CA ALA A 414 0.53 -0.17 -1.43
C ALA A 414 1.33 0.29 -0.19
N ASP A 415 0.83 1.28 0.55
CA ASP A 415 1.43 1.71 1.83
C ASP A 415 1.51 0.55 2.83
N TYR A 416 0.41 -0.19 3.01
CA TYR A 416 0.32 -1.37 3.87
C TYR A 416 1.33 -2.46 3.48
N SER A 417 1.55 -2.68 2.20
CA SER A 417 2.58 -3.60 1.70
C SER A 417 3.98 -3.15 2.12
N VAL A 418 4.29 -1.85 2.13
CA VAL A 418 5.55 -1.35 2.72
C VAL A 418 5.60 -1.53 4.24
N TRP A 419 4.49 -1.34 4.98
CA TRP A 419 4.45 -1.63 6.42
C TRP A 419 4.82 -3.08 6.71
N ASN A 420 4.38 -4.01 5.86
CA ASN A 420 4.60 -5.44 6.03
C ASN A 420 6.07 -5.87 5.89
N TRP A 421 6.94 -5.04 5.29
CA TRP A 421 8.39 -5.29 5.31
C TRP A 421 8.92 -5.51 6.73
N ASN A 422 8.50 -4.66 7.68
CA ASN A 422 8.75 -4.68 9.12
C ASN A 422 10.10 -5.28 9.59
N ARG A 423 11.17 -4.90 8.90
CA ARG A 423 12.57 -5.31 9.09
C ARG A 423 13.42 -4.06 8.88
N ASP A 424 14.67 -4.05 9.33
CA ASP A 424 15.61 -2.99 8.95
C ASP A 424 15.59 -2.83 7.42
N PRO A 425 15.52 -1.60 6.88
CA PRO A 425 15.55 -0.29 7.56
C PRO A 425 14.23 0.20 8.19
N ILE A 426 13.08 -0.39 7.84
CA ILE A 426 11.75 0.19 8.02
C ILE A 426 10.88 -0.64 8.96
N PHE A 427 10.68 -0.10 10.17
CA PHE A 427 9.71 -0.57 11.16
C PHE A 427 8.58 0.45 11.27
N ARG A 428 7.50 0.28 10.48
CA ARG A 428 6.33 1.18 10.54
C ARG A 428 5.32 0.76 11.61
N TYR A 429 5.23 -0.53 11.91
CA TYR A 429 4.43 -1.01 13.03
C TYR A 429 5.05 -0.55 14.35
N THR A 430 4.25 0.11 15.18
CA THR A 430 4.64 0.65 16.49
C THR A 430 3.56 0.31 17.50
N ASP A 431 3.94 -0.28 18.64
CA ASP A 431 3.01 -0.77 19.65
C ASP A 431 3.60 -0.69 21.06
N SER A 432 2.78 -0.88 22.10
CA SER A 432 3.21 -0.80 23.50
C SER A 432 3.37 -2.20 24.12
N PRO A 433 4.50 -2.55 24.78
CA PRO A 433 5.72 -1.76 24.91
C PRO A 433 6.58 -1.73 23.64
N SER A 434 6.36 -2.66 22.71
CA SER A 434 7.01 -2.72 21.39
C SER A 434 6.24 -3.64 20.45
N PHE A 435 6.18 -3.31 19.16
CA PHE A 435 5.80 -4.26 18.12
C PHE A 435 7.00 -5.18 17.79
N PRO A 436 6.83 -6.50 17.60
CA PRO A 436 7.92 -7.41 17.29
C PRO A 436 8.64 -7.07 15.98
N LYS A 437 9.98 -7.17 16.00
CA LYS A 437 10.84 -7.01 14.81
C LYS A 437 10.84 -8.25 13.92
N ILE A 438 9.66 -8.64 13.45
CA ILE A 438 9.42 -9.71 12.49
C ILE A 438 8.68 -9.11 11.30
N GLY A 439 9.13 -9.41 10.09
CA GLY A 439 8.51 -8.98 8.84
C GLY A 439 8.51 -10.10 7.82
N VAL A 440 8.09 -9.81 6.57
CA VAL A 440 7.82 -10.82 5.52
C VAL A 440 8.85 -11.96 5.47
N SER A 441 8.36 -13.19 5.35
CA SER A 441 9.15 -14.42 5.24
C SER A 441 8.54 -15.41 4.24
N GLY A 442 9.20 -16.55 4.05
CA GLY A 442 8.68 -17.64 3.22
C GLY A 442 8.39 -17.24 1.78
N SER A 443 7.28 -17.75 1.24
CA SER A 443 6.95 -17.66 -0.19
C SER A 443 6.76 -16.25 -0.72
N ALA A 444 6.38 -15.27 0.12
CA ALA A 444 6.24 -13.87 -0.29
C ALA A 444 7.60 -13.16 -0.52
N LEU A 445 8.67 -13.62 0.14
CA LEU A 445 10.02 -13.08 0.00
C LEU A 445 10.80 -13.84 -1.08
N LYS A 446 11.21 -13.13 -2.14
CA LYS A 446 11.95 -13.68 -3.29
C LYS A 446 13.38 -13.12 -3.36
N PRO A 447 14.39 -13.78 -2.78
CA PRO A 447 15.78 -13.37 -2.98
C PRO A 447 16.25 -13.61 -4.41
N ASP A 448 17.05 -12.69 -4.92
CA ASP A 448 17.61 -12.66 -6.26
C ASP A 448 18.96 -11.90 -6.25
N LYS A 449 19.76 -12.06 -7.30
CA LYS A 449 21.06 -11.40 -7.48
C LYS A 449 21.16 -10.74 -8.85
N ILE A 450 21.80 -9.58 -8.90
CA ILE A 450 22.24 -8.92 -10.13
C ILE A 450 23.78 -8.96 -10.09
N ASP A 451 24.35 -10.08 -10.55
CA ASP A 451 25.76 -10.44 -10.37
C ASP A 451 26.53 -10.72 -11.67
N ALA A 452 25.90 -10.47 -12.82
CA ALA A 452 26.51 -10.40 -14.13
C ALA A 452 25.85 -9.28 -14.97
N GLN A 453 26.55 -8.84 -16.02
CA GLN A 453 25.93 -8.06 -17.10
C GLN A 453 24.99 -8.97 -17.91
N GLY A 454 23.83 -8.45 -18.28
CA GLY A 454 22.85 -9.17 -19.10
C GLY A 454 21.47 -8.50 -19.07
N VAL A 455 20.64 -8.80 -20.08
CA VAL A 455 19.20 -8.52 -20.05
C VAL A 455 18.44 -9.79 -19.64
N ARG A 456 17.54 -9.68 -18.65
CA ARG A 456 16.66 -10.78 -18.25
C ARG A 456 15.24 -10.32 -17.94
N GLU A 457 14.27 -11.17 -18.23
CA GLU A 457 12.89 -11.00 -17.78
C GLU A 457 12.72 -11.52 -16.35
N VAL A 458 11.99 -10.76 -15.54
CA VAL A 458 11.52 -11.16 -14.21
C VAL A 458 10.00 -11.17 -14.25
N ARG A 459 9.41 -12.26 -13.74
CA ARG A 459 7.96 -12.45 -13.64
C ARG A 459 7.54 -12.26 -12.19
N SER A 460 6.49 -11.48 -11.98
CA SER A 460 5.81 -11.33 -10.69
C SER A 460 4.40 -11.90 -10.80
N ASN A 461 3.98 -12.64 -9.79
CA ASN A 461 2.61 -13.16 -9.68
C ASN A 461 2.09 -12.86 -8.29
N VAL A 462 1.07 -12.00 -8.19
CA VAL A 462 0.58 -11.45 -6.93
C VAL A 462 -0.91 -11.70 -6.81
N ASP A 463 -1.30 -12.60 -5.91
CA ASP A 463 -2.70 -12.95 -5.69
C ASP A 463 -3.55 -11.77 -5.21
N ALA A 464 -4.87 -11.94 -5.25
CA ALA A 464 -5.84 -10.90 -4.93
C ALA A 464 -5.68 -10.34 -3.50
N GLY A 465 -5.24 -9.09 -3.36
CA GLY A 465 -4.95 -8.44 -2.07
C GLY A 465 -3.56 -8.76 -1.50
N ALA A 466 -2.74 -9.54 -2.21
CA ALA A 466 -1.43 -10.00 -1.78
C ALA A 466 -0.30 -9.00 -2.12
N ALA A 467 0.93 -9.35 -1.75
CA ALA A 467 2.13 -8.64 -2.19
C ALA A 467 3.34 -9.58 -2.36
N GLU A 468 4.15 -9.34 -3.39
CA GLU A 468 5.46 -9.98 -3.60
C GLU A 468 6.59 -9.03 -3.19
N TYR A 469 7.61 -9.55 -2.50
CA TYR A 469 8.75 -8.80 -1.99
C TYR A 469 10.02 -9.38 -2.61
N ARG A 470 10.49 -8.77 -3.70
CA ARG A 470 11.69 -9.26 -4.40
C ARG A 470 12.93 -8.52 -3.93
N PHE A 471 13.86 -9.27 -3.35
CA PHE A 471 15.09 -8.75 -2.80
C PHE A 471 16.25 -9.00 -3.76
N PHE A 472 16.86 -7.95 -4.29
CA PHE A 472 18.02 -8.02 -5.18
C PHE A 472 19.31 -7.63 -4.41
N GLU A 473 20.31 -8.52 -4.38
CA GLU A 473 21.71 -8.13 -4.10
C GLU A 473 22.37 -7.66 -5.41
N VAL A 474 23.00 -6.48 -5.39
CA VAL A 474 23.74 -5.95 -6.54
C VAL A 474 25.23 -6.17 -6.35
N SER A 475 25.83 -7.01 -7.22
CA SER A 475 27.25 -7.33 -7.11
C SER A 475 28.13 -6.15 -7.51
N GLN A 476 28.97 -5.72 -6.57
CA GLN A 476 29.87 -4.59 -6.72
C GLN A 476 31.15 -4.94 -7.49
N ASP A 477 31.42 -6.23 -7.72
CA ASP A 477 32.64 -6.74 -8.38
C ASP A 477 32.37 -7.34 -9.77
N ALA A 478 31.12 -7.30 -10.24
CA ALA A 478 30.67 -7.95 -11.48
C ALA A 478 30.96 -7.15 -12.76
N GLY A 479 31.61 -5.99 -12.66
CA GLY A 479 31.79 -5.06 -13.79
C GLY A 479 30.49 -4.42 -14.29
N ILE A 480 29.41 -4.52 -13.53
CA ILE A 480 28.14 -3.85 -13.81
C ILE A 480 28.33 -2.36 -13.52
N LYS A 481 27.98 -1.52 -14.49
CA LYS A 481 28.09 -0.06 -14.39
C LYS A 481 26.73 0.64 -14.32
N ARG A 482 25.73 0.03 -14.96
CA ARG A 482 24.35 0.49 -15.04
C ARG A 482 23.40 -0.67 -14.71
N ILE A 483 22.26 -0.36 -14.10
CA ILE A 483 21.10 -1.25 -14.02
C ILE A 483 19.87 -0.45 -14.45
N ILE A 484 19.05 -0.99 -15.35
CA ILE A 484 17.73 -0.46 -15.69
C ILE A 484 16.67 -1.53 -15.37
N PHE A 485 15.66 -1.16 -14.59
CA PHE A 485 14.41 -1.89 -14.46
C PHE A 485 13.41 -1.31 -15.47
N LYS A 486 12.91 -2.12 -16.41
CA LYS A 486 11.99 -1.71 -17.48
C LYS A 486 10.64 -2.38 -17.28
N PHE A 487 9.61 -1.59 -16.98
CA PHE A 487 8.25 -2.04 -16.68
C PHE A 487 7.36 -2.01 -17.93
N THR A 488 6.33 -2.86 -17.97
CA THR A 488 5.38 -2.95 -19.09
C THR A 488 4.27 -1.90 -19.04
N ASP A 489 4.11 -1.24 -17.91
CA ASP A 489 2.95 -0.47 -17.51
C ASP A 489 3.39 0.61 -16.51
N ALA A 490 2.64 1.72 -16.44
CA ALA A 490 2.82 2.76 -15.44
C ALA A 490 1.47 3.35 -15.04
N ASN A 491 1.41 3.87 -13.81
CA ASN A 491 0.25 4.48 -13.17
C ASN A 491 -0.96 3.52 -13.00
N ASP A 492 -0.72 2.21 -12.93
CA ASP A 492 -1.76 1.26 -12.52
C ASP A 492 -2.10 1.52 -11.04
N LYS A 493 -3.38 1.80 -10.75
CA LYS A 493 -3.81 2.08 -9.38
C LYS A 493 -3.94 0.81 -8.55
N LYS A 494 -4.32 -0.31 -9.18
CA LYS A 494 -4.52 -1.59 -8.50
C LYS A 494 -3.20 -2.27 -8.19
N HIS A 495 -2.26 -2.22 -9.14
CA HIS A 495 -1.00 -2.96 -9.13
C HIS A 495 0.20 -2.03 -8.91
N GLN A 496 0.41 -1.62 -7.67
CA GLN A 496 1.41 -0.59 -7.36
C GLN A 496 2.81 -1.16 -7.06
N ARG A 497 3.83 -0.37 -7.45
CA ARG A 497 5.25 -0.64 -7.19
C ARG A 497 5.84 0.35 -6.19
N ARG A 498 6.40 -0.17 -5.10
CA ARG A 498 7.25 0.56 -4.14
C ARG A 498 8.63 -0.10 -4.12
N ALA A 499 9.68 0.68 -3.89
CA ALA A 499 11.03 0.14 -3.76
C ALA A 499 11.71 0.63 -2.48
N LEU A 500 12.48 -0.25 -1.83
CA LEU A 500 13.45 0.13 -0.81
C LEU A 500 14.84 0.00 -1.46
N VAL A 501 15.61 1.08 -1.51
CA VAL A 501 16.88 1.15 -2.25
C VAL A 501 18.02 1.41 -1.26
N LYS A 502 19.00 0.50 -1.19
CA LYS A 502 20.19 0.62 -0.35
C LYS A 502 21.34 1.21 -1.15
N ILE A 503 21.74 2.45 -0.84
CA ILE A 503 22.91 3.11 -1.42
C ILE A 503 23.90 3.38 -0.28
N GLY A 504 25.11 2.81 -0.40
CA GLY A 504 26.05 2.75 0.71
C GLY A 504 25.43 2.07 1.95
N ASN A 505 25.34 2.81 3.06
CA ASN A 505 24.72 2.36 4.31
C ASN A 505 23.31 2.93 4.54
N SER A 506 22.80 3.72 3.60
CA SER A 506 21.50 4.38 3.70
C SER A 506 20.47 3.63 2.88
N TRP A 507 19.27 3.49 3.42
CA TRP A 507 18.12 3.03 2.67
C TRP A 507 17.15 4.18 2.40
N THR A 508 16.64 4.27 1.18
CA THR A 508 15.57 5.18 0.77
C THR A 508 14.34 4.38 0.36
N GLU A 509 13.15 4.98 0.53
CA GLU A 509 11.90 4.46 0.01
C GLU A 509 11.48 5.28 -1.21
N GLU A 510 11.14 4.58 -2.29
CA GLU A 510 10.78 5.18 -3.57
C GLU A 510 9.43 4.64 -4.08
N PHE A 511 8.73 5.44 -4.89
CA PHE A 511 7.52 5.04 -5.60
C PHE A 511 7.87 4.83 -7.07
N TRP A 512 7.69 3.60 -7.56
CA TRP A 512 8.05 3.23 -8.94
C TRP A 512 6.81 2.95 -9.80
N ASN A 513 5.64 3.42 -9.35
CA ASN A 513 4.39 3.18 -10.07
C ASN A 513 4.23 4.09 -11.29
N SER A 514 4.68 5.34 -11.18
CA SER A 514 4.73 6.31 -12.29
C SER A 514 5.80 5.98 -13.34
N GLU A 515 6.80 5.19 -12.95
CA GLU A 515 7.99 4.93 -13.75
C GLU A 515 7.75 3.78 -14.73
N MET A 516 8.06 4.03 -16.02
CA MET A 516 8.22 3.00 -17.05
C MET A 516 9.62 2.38 -17.00
N GLU A 517 10.64 3.18 -16.67
CA GLU A 517 12.01 2.71 -16.46
C GLU A 517 12.62 3.33 -15.20
N LYS A 518 13.42 2.55 -14.45
CA LYS A 518 14.22 3.05 -13.33
C LYS A 518 15.67 2.64 -13.50
N THR A 519 16.55 3.65 -13.59
CA THR A 519 17.98 3.46 -13.81
C THR A 519 18.80 3.75 -12.55
N PHE A 520 19.89 2.99 -12.38
CA PHE A 520 20.95 3.21 -11.38
C PHE A 520 22.33 3.14 -12.02
N CYS A 521 23.21 4.06 -11.65
CA CYS A 521 24.60 4.08 -12.05
C CYS A 521 25.57 3.70 -10.93
N LEU A 522 26.12 2.49 -11.01
CA LEU A 522 27.01 1.94 -9.98
C LEU A 522 28.39 2.61 -9.93
N ASN A 523 28.76 3.38 -10.95
CA ASN A 523 29.97 4.19 -10.98
C ASN A 523 29.85 5.50 -10.16
N LYS A 524 28.63 5.92 -9.78
CA LYS A 524 28.37 7.13 -8.99
C LYS A 524 28.20 6.78 -7.52
N PRO A 525 28.89 7.42 -6.56
CA PRO A 525 28.76 7.08 -5.14
C PRO A 525 27.31 7.16 -4.58
N ASP A 526 26.49 8.03 -5.17
CA ASP A 526 25.13 8.41 -4.80
C ASP A 526 24.01 7.62 -5.52
N GLU A 527 24.28 6.97 -6.66
CA GLU A 527 23.39 5.98 -7.29
C GLU A 527 23.92 4.54 -7.18
N ARG A 528 25.06 4.33 -6.52
CA ARG A 528 25.67 3.00 -6.32
C ARG A 528 24.88 2.17 -5.33
N VAL A 529 23.80 1.61 -5.87
CA VAL A 529 22.91 0.69 -5.19
C VAL A 529 23.62 -0.63 -4.91
N THR A 530 23.46 -1.11 -3.67
CA THR A 530 23.99 -2.39 -3.18
C THR A 530 22.88 -3.41 -2.98
N ALA A 531 21.66 -2.96 -2.71
CA ALA A 531 20.47 -3.82 -2.64
C ALA A 531 19.18 -3.06 -2.99
N ILE A 532 18.18 -3.80 -3.48
CA ILE A 532 16.83 -3.28 -3.80
C ILE A 532 15.79 -4.26 -3.27
N VAL A 533 14.79 -3.78 -2.53
CA VAL A 533 13.54 -4.52 -2.27
C VAL A 533 12.45 -3.95 -3.15
N LEU A 534 12.11 -4.64 -4.23
CA LEU A 534 10.99 -4.26 -5.09
C LEU A 534 9.72 -4.95 -4.58
N ILE A 535 8.77 -4.13 -4.12
CA ILE A 535 7.50 -4.56 -3.54
C ILE A 535 6.41 -4.33 -4.59
N TYR A 536 5.85 -5.43 -5.09
CA TYR A 536 4.65 -5.42 -5.92
C TYR A 536 3.44 -5.69 -5.03
N SER A 537 2.48 -4.78 -5.00
CA SER A 537 1.22 -4.93 -4.27
C SER A 537 0.05 -5.02 -5.24
N ASN A 538 -0.80 -6.02 -5.07
CA ASN A 538 -2.07 -6.13 -5.78
C ASN A 538 -3.21 -5.79 -4.81
N SER A 539 -3.87 -4.65 -5.03
CA SER A 539 -5.02 -4.23 -4.23
C SER A 539 -6.36 -4.77 -4.74
N ASP A 540 -6.42 -5.34 -5.96
CA ASP A 540 -7.61 -6.04 -6.41
C ASP A 540 -7.89 -7.23 -5.49
N LEU A 541 -9.15 -7.41 -5.10
CA LEU A 541 -9.59 -8.47 -4.19
C LEU A 541 -10.26 -9.63 -4.91
N GLU A 542 -10.46 -9.55 -6.23
CA GLU A 542 -11.02 -10.64 -7.05
C GLU A 542 -9.94 -11.37 -7.85
N ASP A 543 -9.08 -10.63 -8.55
CA ASP A 543 -8.16 -11.17 -9.56
C ASP A 543 -6.69 -11.14 -9.12
N SER A 544 -5.93 -12.20 -9.46
CA SER A 544 -4.46 -12.22 -9.33
C SER A 544 -3.80 -11.43 -10.45
N TYR A 545 -2.72 -10.70 -10.13
CA TYR A 545 -1.91 -9.93 -11.07
C TYR A 545 -0.71 -10.73 -11.58
N PHE A 546 -0.54 -10.77 -12.91
CA PHE A 546 0.66 -11.30 -13.55
C PHE A 546 1.39 -10.18 -14.30
N GLY A 547 2.57 -9.82 -13.80
CA GLY A 547 3.44 -8.79 -14.40
C GLY A 547 4.74 -9.39 -14.93
N VAL A 548 5.28 -8.79 -15.98
CA VAL A 548 6.64 -9.07 -16.48
C VAL A 548 7.38 -7.74 -16.60
N TYR A 549 8.62 -7.70 -16.13
CA TYR A 549 9.52 -6.56 -16.32
C TYR A 549 10.91 -7.07 -16.67
N GLN A 550 11.73 -6.22 -17.28
CA GLN A 550 13.09 -6.56 -17.62
C GLN A 550 14.07 -5.89 -16.66
N ILE A 551 15.18 -6.59 -16.38
CA ILE A 551 16.37 -6.03 -15.75
C ILE A 551 17.47 -6.07 -16.80
N ASP A 552 18.01 -4.91 -17.12
CA ASP A 552 19.08 -4.68 -18.07
C ASP A 552 20.29 -4.16 -17.29
N SER A 553 21.27 -5.03 -17.05
CA SER A 553 22.55 -4.70 -16.40
C SER A 553 23.69 -4.52 -17.41
N GLU A 554 23.37 -4.34 -18.69
CA GLU A 554 24.34 -4.11 -19.76
C GLU A 554 24.61 -2.61 -19.96
N GLY A 555 25.72 -2.33 -20.64
CA GLY A 555 26.09 -1.00 -21.10
C GLY A 555 26.72 -0.08 -20.05
N GLU A 556 27.07 1.10 -20.53
CA GLU A 556 27.53 2.22 -19.70
C GLU A 556 26.33 2.98 -19.11
N CYS A 557 26.62 3.83 -18.13
CA CYS A 557 25.65 4.77 -17.57
C CYS A 557 25.00 5.67 -18.62
N PRO A 558 23.69 6.01 -18.52
CA PRO A 558 23.17 7.18 -19.22
C PRO A 558 23.98 8.41 -18.81
N LEU A 559 24.29 9.20 -19.82
CA LEU A 559 25.24 10.28 -19.77
C LEU A 559 24.45 11.55 -19.48
N GLU A 560 24.82 12.29 -18.46
CA GLU A 560 24.17 13.57 -18.18
C GLU A 560 25.12 14.72 -18.42
N ILE A 561 24.59 15.69 -19.15
CA ILE A 561 25.36 16.70 -19.81
C ILE A 561 24.94 17.99 -19.10
N THR A 562 25.73 18.37 -18.10
CA THR A 562 25.41 19.50 -17.22
C THR A 562 26.26 20.70 -17.59
N GLY A 563 25.71 21.89 -17.39
CA GLY A 563 26.48 23.11 -17.56
C GLY A 563 25.88 24.32 -16.87
N ARG A 564 26.75 25.31 -16.63
CA ARG A 564 26.40 26.56 -15.99
C ARG A 564 26.63 27.73 -16.93
N THR A 565 25.64 28.62 -17.01
CA THR A 565 25.76 29.94 -17.62
C THR A 565 25.74 31.00 -16.52
N VAL A 566 26.72 31.92 -16.50
CA VAL A 566 26.74 33.12 -15.66
C VAL A 566 26.86 34.34 -16.56
N MET A 567 25.76 35.04 -16.77
CA MET A 567 25.71 36.30 -17.51
C MET A 567 25.81 37.46 -16.51
N LYS A 568 26.75 38.38 -16.73
CA LYS A 568 26.87 39.65 -16.00
C LYS A 568 26.80 40.79 -17.02
N TYR A 569 25.94 41.77 -16.80
CA TYR A 569 25.77 42.88 -17.74
C TYR A 569 25.66 44.21 -17.02
N SER A 570 26.01 45.27 -17.72
CA SER A 570 25.94 46.66 -17.27
C SER A 570 25.60 47.57 -18.44
N TRP A 571 24.96 48.71 -18.19
CA TRP A 571 24.68 49.70 -19.21
C TRP A 571 24.87 51.10 -18.66
N GLN A 572 25.25 52.03 -19.53
CA GLN A 572 25.40 53.43 -19.17
C GLN A 572 24.99 54.35 -20.32
N GLY A 573 24.27 55.42 -20.00
CA GLY A 573 23.96 56.48 -20.96
C GLY A 573 22.84 56.16 -21.95
N LEU A 574 22.06 55.09 -21.71
CA LEU A 574 20.83 54.83 -22.47
C LEU A 574 19.74 55.81 -22.02
N PRO A 575 19.25 56.74 -22.88
CA PRO A 575 18.43 57.89 -22.44
C PRO A 575 17.13 57.55 -21.70
N GLN A 576 16.62 56.33 -21.86
CA GLN A 576 15.39 55.86 -21.20
C GLN A 576 15.67 54.93 -20.00
N LEU A 577 16.86 54.34 -19.91
CA LEU A 577 17.19 53.26 -18.96
C LEU A 577 18.28 53.65 -17.95
N GLY A 578 18.89 54.83 -18.08
CA GLY A 578 19.88 55.35 -17.15
C GLY A 578 21.18 54.54 -17.14
N GLU A 579 21.62 54.19 -15.93
CA GLU A 579 22.71 53.26 -15.68
C GLU A 579 22.25 52.09 -14.79
N GLY A 580 22.79 50.90 -15.03
CA GLY A 580 22.39 49.71 -14.29
C GLY A 580 23.29 48.52 -14.54
N SER A 581 23.04 47.45 -13.80
CA SER A 581 23.71 46.16 -13.94
C SER A 581 22.82 45.01 -13.48
N GLY A 582 23.12 43.82 -13.99
CA GLY A 582 22.45 42.59 -13.61
C GLY A 582 23.35 41.38 -13.66
N THR A 583 22.91 40.32 -13.01
CA THR A 583 23.52 38.99 -13.05
C THR A 583 22.40 37.96 -13.21
N MET A 584 22.56 37.05 -14.17
CA MET A 584 21.74 35.86 -14.35
C MET A 584 22.62 34.63 -14.23
N ILE A 585 22.15 33.62 -13.51
CA ILE A 585 22.80 32.31 -13.38
C ILE A 585 21.78 31.26 -13.83
N SER A 586 22.19 30.40 -14.75
CA SER A 586 21.44 29.22 -15.18
C SER A 586 22.28 27.99 -14.94
N ASP A 587 21.75 27.03 -14.20
CA ASP A 587 22.28 25.69 -14.03
C ASP A 587 21.40 24.75 -14.86
N ASP A 588 21.95 24.22 -15.95
CA ASP A 588 21.24 23.55 -17.05
C ASP A 588 21.63 22.05 -17.11
N GLU A 589 20.63 21.17 -17.22
CA GLU A 589 20.77 19.79 -17.71
C GLU A 589 20.39 19.78 -19.19
N VAL A 590 21.23 19.16 -20.04
CA VAL A 590 20.96 18.97 -21.47
C VAL A 590 21.09 17.48 -21.86
N GLU A 591 20.46 17.13 -22.98
CA GLU A 591 20.59 15.84 -23.66
C GLU A 591 20.96 16.07 -25.12
N PHE A 592 21.71 15.17 -25.74
CA PHE A 592 21.97 15.24 -27.18
C PHE A 592 20.77 14.70 -27.97
N ASP A 593 20.05 15.58 -28.65
CA ASP A 593 19.02 15.19 -29.60
C ASP A 593 19.66 14.92 -30.97
N ALA A 594 19.56 13.66 -31.41
CA ALA A 594 20.14 13.20 -32.67
C ALA A 594 19.34 13.63 -33.92
N ASP A 595 18.07 14.01 -33.77
CA ASP A 595 17.25 14.52 -34.87
C ASP A 595 17.56 16.00 -35.15
N GLU A 596 17.86 16.78 -34.12
CA GLU A 596 18.31 18.19 -34.21
C GLU A 596 19.84 18.34 -34.36
N GLY A 597 20.62 17.28 -34.11
CA GLY A 597 22.09 17.32 -34.12
C GLY A 597 22.69 18.21 -33.02
N ALA A 598 21.95 18.42 -31.92
CA ALA A 598 22.20 19.47 -30.95
C ALA A 598 21.95 19.01 -29.51
N TYR A 599 22.47 19.76 -28.54
CA TYR A 599 22.19 19.58 -27.13
C TYR A 599 21.00 20.45 -26.74
N VAL A 600 19.91 19.83 -26.28
CA VAL A 600 18.64 20.48 -25.90
C VAL A 600 18.44 20.44 -24.39
N LEU A 601 17.76 21.44 -23.80
CA LEU A 601 17.49 21.47 -22.36
C LEU A 601 16.51 20.36 -21.94
N THR A 602 16.83 19.63 -20.87
CA THR A 602 15.91 18.71 -20.18
C THR A 602 15.41 19.33 -18.87
N ASN A 603 16.32 19.85 -18.04
CA ASN A 603 16.00 20.66 -16.86
C ASN A 603 16.85 21.93 -16.80
N ARG A 604 16.35 22.93 -16.08
CA ARG A 604 17.01 24.23 -15.90
C ARG A 604 16.61 24.85 -14.57
N SER A 605 17.59 25.33 -13.81
CA SER A 605 17.41 26.15 -12.62
C SER A 605 18.01 27.53 -12.86
N MET A 606 17.18 28.57 -12.85
CA MET A 606 17.57 29.96 -13.08
C MET A 606 17.49 30.79 -11.80
N SER A 607 18.40 31.75 -11.66
CA SER A 607 18.31 32.84 -10.69
C SER A 607 18.83 34.15 -11.28
N CYS A 608 18.34 35.27 -10.77
CA CYS A 608 18.87 36.57 -11.18
C CYS A 608 18.79 37.66 -10.10
N SER A 609 19.59 38.70 -10.31
CA SER A 609 19.48 40.00 -9.65
C SER A 609 19.77 41.13 -10.64
N GLU A 610 18.97 42.19 -10.61
CA GLU A 610 19.14 43.38 -11.45
C GLU A 610 18.96 44.65 -10.61
N HIS A 611 19.75 45.68 -10.88
CA HIS A 611 19.59 47.00 -10.30
C HIS A 611 19.91 48.09 -11.33
N SER A 612 19.05 49.10 -11.42
CA SER A 612 19.29 50.28 -12.25
C SER A 612 18.77 51.55 -11.60
N SER A 613 19.34 52.68 -12.02
CA SER A 613 18.90 54.00 -11.64
C SER A 613 19.01 54.98 -12.81
N ASN A 614 18.03 55.87 -12.92
CA ASN A 614 17.98 56.93 -13.91
C ASN A 614 17.57 58.24 -13.23
N ASN A 615 18.17 59.35 -13.65
CA ASN A 615 17.81 60.69 -13.20
C ASN A 615 17.66 61.59 -14.43
N VAL A 616 16.41 61.82 -14.84
CA VAL A 616 16.08 62.64 -16.00
C VAL A 616 15.74 64.04 -15.53
N GLN A 617 16.60 65.00 -15.87
CA GLN A 617 16.30 66.42 -15.71
C GLN A 617 15.66 66.94 -17.01
N MET A 618 14.49 67.56 -16.89
CA MET A 618 13.79 68.21 -17.98
C MET A 618 13.40 69.64 -17.61
N GLU A 619 13.61 70.58 -18.52
CA GLU A 619 13.20 71.97 -18.34
C GLU A 619 11.82 72.17 -18.98
N ILE A 620 10.81 72.43 -18.16
CA ILE A 620 9.44 72.71 -18.62
C ILE A 620 9.10 74.14 -18.18
N ALA A 621 8.85 75.01 -19.15
CA ALA A 621 8.51 76.42 -18.93
C ALA A 621 9.51 77.24 -18.08
N GLY A 622 10.79 76.83 -18.04
CA GLY A 622 11.84 77.47 -17.25
C GLY A 622 12.04 76.90 -15.84
N GLU A 623 11.29 75.86 -15.46
CA GLU A 623 11.52 75.10 -14.24
C GLU A 623 12.19 73.76 -14.55
N THR A 624 13.25 73.42 -13.82
CA THR A 624 13.94 72.12 -13.91
C THR A 624 13.22 71.09 -13.05
N ILE A 625 12.52 70.15 -13.70
CA ILE A 625 11.92 68.98 -13.05
C ILE A 625 12.95 67.85 -13.12
N SER A 626 13.31 67.28 -11.97
CA SER A 626 14.12 66.06 -11.89
C SER A 626 13.21 64.86 -11.61
N ILE A 627 13.27 63.83 -12.44
CA ILE A 627 12.60 62.56 -12.23
C ILE A 627 13.66 61.52 -11.91
N SER A 628 13.64 61.00 -10.67
CA SER A 628 14.51 59.90 -10.26
C SER A 628 13.73 58.59 -10.27
N THR A 629 14.17 57.64 -11.06
CA THR A 629 13.63 56.27 -11.12
C THR A 629 14.71 55.28 -10.73
N SER A 630 14.41 54.32 -9.87
CA SER A 630 15.29 53.19 -9.56
C SER A 630 14.52 51.87 -9.67
N VAL A 631 15.11 50.89 -10.35
CA VAL A 631 14.57 49.53 -10.42
C VAL A 631 15.50 48.59 -9.66
N SER A 632 14.94 47.66 -8.90
CA SER A 632 15.67 46.51 -8.37
C SER A 632 14.81 45.27 -8.50
N GLY A 633 15.35 44.21 -9.09
CA GLY A 633 14.63 42.95 -9.28
C GLY A 633 15.46 41.73 -8.90
N SER A 634 14.76 40.67 -8.52
CA SER A 634 15.35 39.34 -8.37
C SER A 634 14.30 38.25 -8.56
N GLY A 635 14.77 37.04 -8.83
CA GLY A 635 13.90 35.89 -9.03
C GLY A 635 14.66 34.58 -9.05
N SER A 636 13.90 33.49 -9.03
CA SER A 636 14.38 32.15 -9.32
C SER A 636 13.27 31.32 -9.97
N ALA A 637 13.64 30.44 -10.91
CA ALA A 637 12.72 29.56 -11.60
C ALA A 637 13.35 28.17 -11.78
N ILE A 638 12.52 27.14 -11.86
CA ILE A 638 12.91 25.80 -12.29
C ILE A 638 11.99 25.43 -13.46
N GLU A 639 12.58 24.93 -14.54
CA GLU A 639 11.89 24.52 -15.76
C GLU A 639 12.31 23.11 -16.15
N THR A 640 11.35 22.27 -16.50
CA THR A 640 11.55 20.92 -17.06
C THR A 640 10.93 20.90 -18.45
N TYR A 641 11.61 20.26 -19.40
CA TYR A 641 11.26 20.22 -20.81
C TYR A 641 10.96 18.79 -21.25
N GLU A 642 9.94 18.64 -22.10
CA GLU A 642 9.56 17.35 -22.70
C GLU A 642 10.25 17.22 -24.06
N LYS A 643 10.51 16.00 -24.50
CA LYS A 643 11.14 15.76 -25.81
C LYS A 643 10.29 16.35 -26.95
N GLY A 644 10.90 17.20 -27.77
CA GLY A 644 10.26 17.95 -28.86
C GLY A 644 9.82 19.38 -28.50
N ASP A 645 9.63 19.70 -27.21
CA ASP A 645 9.44 21.07 -26.71
C ASP A 645 10.75 21.65 -26.11
N ALA A 646 11.79 20.81 -25.99
CA ALA A 646 13.10 21.14 -25.46
C ALA A 646 13.87 22.10 -26.38
N PRO A 647 14.18 23.33 -25.96
CA PRO A 647 14.91 24.27 -26.81
C PRO A 647 16.39 23.88 -26.88
N ILE A 648 16.98 24.11 -28.05
CA ILE A 648 18.41 23.96 -28.28
C ILE A 648 19.18 24.88 -27.31
N LYS A 649 20.24 24.33 -26.71
CA LYS A 649 21.18 25.04 -25.85
C LYS A 649 22.56 25.17 -26.52
N VAL A 650 23.02 24.12 -27.20
CA VAL A 650 24.29 24.11 -27.94
C VAL A 650 24.11 23.33 -29.24
N SER A 651 24.42 23.92 -30.39
CA SER A 651 24.59 23.16 -31.65
C SER A 651 25.99 23.37 -32.23
N PHE A 652 26.40 22.45 -33.11
CA PHE A 652 27.71 22.44 -33.75
C PHE A 652 27.51 22.52 -35.26
N ASP A 653 28.09 23.53 -35.91
CA ASP A 653 28.19 23.60 -37.36
C ASP A 653 29.60 23.18 -37.78
N GLU A 654 29.71 21.98 -38.37
CA GLU A 654 30.97 21.45 -38.87
C GLU A 654 31.41 22.09 -40.20
N GLU A 655 30.49 22.62 -41.01
CA GLU A 655 30.82 23.27 -42.28
C GLU A 655 31.45 24.65 -42.05
N ASP A 656 30.86 25.45 -41.16
CA ASP A 656 31.35 26.78 -40.78
C ASP A 656 32.36 26.77 -39.62
N GLN A 657 32.62 25.61 -39.02
CA GLN A 657 33.52 25.41 -37.86
C GLN A 657 33.13 26.28 -36.65
N GLN A 658 31.83 26.29 -36.32
CA GLN A 658 31.25 27.11 -35.25
C GLN A 658 30.48 26.29 -34.22
N ILE A 659 30.39 26.85 -33.02
CA ILE A 659 29.55 26.38 -31.92
C ILE A 659 28.52 27.47 -31.67
N HIS A 660 27.24 27.17 -31.86
CA HIS A 660 26.15 28.09 -31.55
C HIS A 660 25.70 27.85 -30.12
N PHE A 661 26.11 28.72 -29.20
CA PHE A 661 25.74 28.64 -27.79
C PHE A 661 24.56 29.57 -27.50
N ILE A 662 23.38 29.01 -27.19
CA ILE A 662 22.18 29.78 -26.88
C ILE A 662 22.21 30.16 -25.40
N VAL A 663 22.47 31.44 -25.11
CA VAL A 663 22.70 31.93 -23.75
C VAL A 663 21.41 31.80 -22.92
N ASP A 664 20.32 32.33 -23.46
CA ASP A 664 18.97 32.25 -22.89
C ASP A 664 17.96 31.73 -23.93
N PRO A 665 17.83 30.39 -24.07
CA PRO A 665 16.77 29.77 -24.87
C PRO A 665 15.37 30.11 -24.34
N GLN A 666 14.36 29.92 -25.20
CA GLN A 666 12.98 30.32 -24.93
C GLN A 666 12.43 29.69 -23.62
N GLN A 667 12.22 30.54 -22.62
CA GLN A 667 11.69 30.16 -21.30
C GLN A 667 10.20 29.76 -21.39
N LYS A 668 9.78 28.78 -20.57
CA LYS A 668 8.37 28.39 -20.42
C LYS A 668 7.55 29.42 -19.67
N ASN A 669 8.17 30.17 -18.75
CA ASN A 669 7.50 31.23 -17.98
C ASN A 669 8.28 32.53 -18.04
N SER A 670 7.81 33.53 -18.80
CA SER A 670 8.44 34.86 -18.93
C SER A 670 8.11 35.85 -17.78
N ALA A 671 7.58 35.37 -16.65
CA ALA A 671 7.15 36.22 -15.53
C ALA A 671 7.58 35.64 -14.15
N TRP A 672 8.85 35.27 -14.04
CA TRP A 672 9.42 34.59 -12.86
C TRP A 672 10.16 35.51 -11.89
N ALA A 673 10.75 36.61 -12.35
CA ALA A 673 11.41 37.61 -11.51
C ALA A 673 10.41 38.69 -11.05
N THR A 674 10.66 39.26 -9.86
CA THR A 674 9.87 40.36 -9.30
C THR A 674 10.73 41.62 -9.25
N PHE A 675 10.25 42.67 -9.91
CA PHE A 675 10.92 43.96 -10.00
C PHE A 675 10.15 44.99 -9.17
N THR A 676 10.91 45.74 -8.37
CA THR A 676 10.44 46.90 -7.61
C THR A 676 10.95 48.15 -8.31
N GLU A 677 10.04 48.94 -8.85
CA GLU A 677 10.32 50.22 -9.52
C GLU A 677 9.86 51.36 -8.61
N THR A 678 10.77 52.27 -8.27
CA THR A 678 10.47 53.46 -7.47
C THR A 678 10.74 54.71 -8.28
N THR A 679 9.69 55.51 -8.51
CA THR A 679 9.75 56.77 -9.26
C THR A 679 9.32 57.91 -8.34
N ASN A 680 10.21 58.89 -8.12
CA ASN A 680 9.98 60.04 -7.23
C ASN A 680 9.46 59.69 -5.81
N GLY A 681 9.80 58.50 -5.31
CA GLY A 681 9.38 57.99 -3.99
C GLY A 681 8.08 57.16 -3.99
N GLU A 682 7.37 57.05 -5.11
CA GLU A 682 6.26 56.10 -5.26
C GLU A 682 6.80 54.77 -5.78
N THR A 683 6.45 53.66 -5.12
CA THR A 683 6.93 52.31 -5.46
C THR A 683 5.83 51.45 -6.09
N THR A 684 6.17 50.77 -7.18
CA THR A 684 5.33 49.75 -7.82
C THR A 684 6.10 48.44 -7.96
N THR A 685 5.40 47.32 -7.98
CA THR A 685 5.99 45.98 -8.19
C THR A 685 5.38 45.31 -9.41
N ARG A 686 6.22 44.81 -10.31
CA ARG A 686 5.83 44.04 -11.49
C ARG A 686 6.56 42.70 -11.55
N LYS A 687 5.95 41.70 -12.18
CA LYS A 687 6.66 40.48 -12.60
C LYS A 687 7.20 40.64 -14.01
N GLY A 688 8.29 39.93 -14.32
CA GLY A 688 8.89 39.91 -15.65
C GLY A 688 9.91 38.79 -15.80
N ASP A 689 10.54 38.77 -16.97
CA ASP A 689 11.77 38.04 -17.26
C ASP A 689 12.98 38.80 -16.71
N CYS A 690 14.16 38.21 -16.78
CA CYS A 690 15.38 38.81 -16.24
C CYS A 690 16.47 38.81 -17.32
N GLY A 691 17.02 39.97 -17.66
CA GLY A 691 17.93 40.13 -18.81
C GLY A 691 17.24 40.15 -20.18
N GLY A 692 15.92 39.96 -20.25
CA GLY A 692 15.14 40.08 -21.48
C GLY A 692 15.19 41.49 -22.08
N ALA A 693 15.56 41.57 -23.36
CA ALA A 693 15.35 42.73 -24.24
C ALA A 693 16.19 44.03 -24.02
N ILE A 694 17.45 43.93 -23.58
CA ILE A 694 18.45 45.02 -23.82
C ILE A 694 19.65 44.55 -24.66
N GLY A 695 19.36 44.00 -25.84
CA GLY A 695 20.34 43.88 -26.93
C GLY A 695 21.53 42.94 -26.71
N ILE A 696 21.46 42.05 -25.73
CA ILE A 696 22.43 40.96 -25.56
C ILE A 696 22.22 39.95 -26.71
N PRO A 697 23.29 39.39 -27.31
CA PRO A 697 23.13 38.29 -28.26
C PRO A 697 22.54 37.06 -27.56
N ASN A 698 21.37 36.60 -28.00
CA ASN A 698 20.77 35.35 -27.50
C ASN A 698 21.58 34.11 -27.91
N VAL A 699 22.35 34.22 -28.99
CA VAL A 699 23.26 33.19 -29.51
C VAL A 699 24.68 33.79 -29.53
N LEU A 700 25.65 33.01 -29.05
CA LEU A 700 27.06 33.28 -29.23
C LEU A 700 27.61 32.30 -30.27
N ASP A 701 28.09 32.84 -31.39
CA ASP A 701 28.79 32.07 -32.42
C ASP A 701 30.27 32.01 -32.04
N LEU A 702 30.72 30.85 -31.56
CA LEU A 702 32.07 30.63 -31.05
C LEU A 702 32.88 29.81 -32.06
N PRO A 703 34.16 30.11 -32.31
CA PRO A 703 35.00 29.29 -33.17
C PRO A 703 35.26 27.93 -32.54
N LEU A 704 35.18 26.86 -33.34
CA LEU A 704 35.52 25.50 -32.93
C LEU A 704 37.03 25.38 -32.67
N SER A 705 37.45 25.69 -31.43
CA SER A 705 38.86 25.80 -31.04
C SER A 705 39.08 25.32 -29.60
N GLU A 706 40.32 24.93 -29.27
CA GLU A 706 40.72 24.49 -27.93
C GLU A 706 40.53 25.56 -26.83
N GLU A 707 40.34 26.83 -27.19
CA GLU A 707 40.02 27.92 -26.26
C GLU A 707 38.61 27.78 -25.68
N PHE A 708 37.66 27.34 -26.51
CA PHE A 708 36.26 27.16 -26.13
C PHE A 708 35.88 25.70 -25.89
N LEU A 709 36.61 24.76 -26.49
CA LEU A 709 36.25 23.35 -26.52
C LEU A 709 37.44 22.45 -26.13
N GLU A 710 37.53 22.13 -24.85
CA GLU A 710 38.55 21.26 -24.28
C GLU A 710 38.17 19.78 -24.44
N PHE A 711 39.12 18.93 -24.83
CA PHE A 711 38.98 17.47 -24.86
C PHE A 711 39.96 16.82 -23.87
N THR A 712 39.43 16.18 -22.82
CA THR A 712 40.19 15.44 -21.81
C THR A 712 39.76 13.97 -21.82
N GLY A 713 40.43 13.16 -22.63
CA GLY A 713 39.97 11.79 -22.92
C GLY A 713 38.66 11.83 -23.69
N ASP A 714 37.65 11.08 -23.22
CA ASP A 714 36.31 11.08 -23.80
C ASP A 714 35.44 12.27 -23.34
N VAL A 715 35.96 13.14 -22.45
CA VAL A 715 35.24 14.32 -21.93
C VAL A 715 35.50 15.55 -22.82
N LYS A 716 34.43 16.10 -23.39
CA LYS A 716 34.32 17.31 -24.20
C LYS A 716 33.73 18.40 -23.30
N ARG A 717 34.42 19.53 -23.15
CA ARG A 717 33.99 20.62 -22.27
C ARG A 717 33.92 21.93 -23.05
N LEU A 718 32.71 22.46 -23.21
CA LEU A 718 32.49 23.78 -23.78
C LEU A 718 32.53 24.80 -22.65
N HIS A 719 33.62 25.55 -22.55
CA HIS A 719 33.78 26.60 -21.55
C HIS A 719 34.22 27.89 -22.21
N GLY A 720 33.96 29.04 -21.59
CA GLY A 720 34.47 30.28 -22.12
C GLY A 720 33.96 31.52 -21.41
N LYS A 721 34.53 32.64 -21.84
CA LYS A 721 34.09 33.97 -21.43
C LYS A 721 34.03 34.86 -22.66
N HIS A 722 32.85 35.39 -22.94
CA HIS A 722 32.61 36.29 -24.06
C HIS A 722 32.21 37.67 -23.55
N GLU A 723 33.02 38.68 -23.82
CA GLU A 723 32.71 40.09 -23.56
C GLU A 723 31.93 40.67 -24.75
N PHE A 724 30.80 41.31 -24.49
CA PHE A 724 29.96 41.92 -25.52
C PHE A 724 29.76 43.42 -25.27
N SER A 725 29.55 44.17 -26.37
CA SER A 725 29.19 45.58 -26.34
C SER A 725 28.20 45.89 -27.45
N TYR A 726 26.97 46.27 -27.09
CA TYR A 726 25.89 46.54 -28.03
C TYR A 726 24.95 47.63 -27.50
N ASN A 727 24.68 48.66 -28.31
CA ASN A 727 23.80 49.79 -27.97
C ASN A 727 24.04 50.43 -26.58
N GLY A 728 25.29 50.50 -26.10
CA GLY A 728 25.61 51.08 -24.78
C GLY A 728 25.43 50.13 -23.58
N VAL A 729 25.08 48.86 -23.84
CA VAL A 729 25.21 47.75 -22.89
C VAL A 729 26.58 47.11 -23.08
N THR A 730 27.29 46.87 -21.98
CA THR A 730 28.56 46.12 -21.93
C THR A 730 28.47 45.04 -20.86
N GLY A 731 28.89 43.82 -21.19
CA GLY A 731 28.82 42.70 -20.25
C GLY A 731 29.64 41.50 -20.68
N SER A 732 29.63 40.48 -19.82
CA SER A 732 30.34 39.22 -20.01
C SER A 732 29.40 38.04 -19.83
N VAL A 733 29.41 37.08 -20.75
CA VAL A 733 28.84 35.75 -20.57
C VAL A 733 29.97 34.80 -20.22
N GLU A 734 29.95 34.21 -19.02
CA GLU A 734 30.80 33.09 -18.62
C GLU A 734 29.97 31.80 -18.74
N PHE A 735 30.49 30.77 -19.39
CA PHE A 735 29.82 29.47 -19.52
C PHE A 735 30.79 28.31 -19.28
N ASP A 736 30.30 27.21 -18.72
CA ASP A 736 31.06 26.00 -18.45
C ASP A 736 30.12 24.78 -18.52
N TYR A 737 30.18 24.06 -19.64
CA TYR A 737 29.35 22.91 -19.99
C TYR A 737 30.22 21.69 -20.20
N VAL A 738 29.87 20.58 -19.58
CA VAL A 738 30.51 19.29 -19.83
C VAL A 738 29.65 18.54 -20.82
N LEU A 739 30.03 18.63 -22.11
CA LEU A 739 29.26 18.20 -23.27
C LEU A 739 29.40 16.71 -23.63
N THR A 740 30.25 15.96 -22.94
CA THR A 740 30.18 14.49 -22.96
C THR A 740 30.38 13.89 -21.58
N GLU A 741 29.64 12.79 -21.38
CA GLU A 741 30.00 11.66 -20.52
C GLU A 741 30.48 12.00 -19.10
N LYS A 742 29.75 12.88 -18.41
CA LYS A 742 29.68 12.77 -16.95
C LYS A 742 28.46 11.93 -16.55
N PRO A 743 28.61 10.99 -15.61
CA PRO A 743 27.46 10.40 -14.96
C PRO A 743 26.67 11.51 -14.24
N LYS A 744 25.32 11.53 -14.37
CA LYS A 744 24.38 12.35 -13.55
C LYS A 744 24.80 12.44 -12.08
N ALA A 745 24.65 13.60 -11.44
CA ALA A 745 25.11 13.85 -10.06
C ALA A 745 23.97 13.94 -9.03
#